data_AF-A0A0D0CU47-F1
#
_entry.id   AF-A0A0D0CU47-F1
#
_cell.length_a   1.000
_cell.length_b   1.000
_cell.length_c   1.000
_cell.angle_alpha   90.00
_cell.angle_beta   90.00
_cell.angle_gamma   90.00
#
_symmetry.space_group_name_H-M   'P 1'
#
loop_
_entity.id
_entity.type
_entity.pdbx_description
1 polymer ?
#
loop_
_entity_poly.entity_id
_entity_poly.type
_entity_poly.pdbx_seq_one_letter_code
_entity_poly.pdbx_strand_id
1 'polypeptide(L)'
;MSRLLLLGRQSVRSLVPTTFLSQVESLLESHRLEHAADLADQEARRQLYGGVPVDQAEKEQLQYIYQRIGFQYFKETIFENAGKHLFDGELDPRVLVSFFPDLRGDLYGENDTVNMYSGVAEHMPTESSVEELIAANLVRNYSPHLSPNTREAPSTSELRKILFTAAEDMLEAFLRKWRTRRVLENQNKSGGGGGAGSSRSEEYAVVDTILVKLFAKSEKTQDLYVLLSEAHNVIISEVEPVLIKNGQYNALCLLYKQAGDLLYKQAEVDEKLLDIWAKLIDGIWVDEDIPNPTADLVAHLTQLNERPDKSPAQMQLTQKWALWLMHESRDPEQGLKLLVSSRGPTRATGKRRQTHQNNKSIEDMEMDQDLLSRIKEANPVAAVQYLEYMILQRGNKAREIHMEYASTCIDEVLGYLKNEEAVERLWRAKAASYSSSSSSATSSQSSIPSAPPPFASYFASTTPDSPSKRARLKSLLFLQTSALYDASVIKERILDFHVDGKAAKAGQKPILSLELAILESKLGNHRTVLECLVDDVRDGASAEAYCTGRNGGGNGGREVIPARLRRSIAENTDGLSAWKDNAITAGRPGKGDDDAGPTNAELLKILLEVYMKIGGGEATKEAGIVEQQQVARLLNSQGIHLDVEDVIQTLPPSWPLHLVSSFISRSFRRTLHTSHETQILKMLALSENWDIKERTWPILRDEGCVIEEGVEGGGEGEDKDVGEGVDVVLDEKTVLPSEDPPPVDVFTEPKEE
;
A
#
# COMPACT_ATOMS: atom_id res chain seq x y z
N MET A 1 -59.66 -38.66 35.28
CA MET A 1 -61.03 -38.98 35.75
C MET A 1 -61.13 -40.46 36.07
N SER A 2 -61.65 -40.83 37.24
CA SER A 2 -61.84 -42.22 37.64
C SER A 2 -62.95 -42.89 36.83
N ARG A 3 -62.66 -44.05 36.23
CA ARG A 3 -63.65 -44.82 35.44
C ARG A 3 -64.53 -45.73 36.29
N LEU A 4 -64.17 -45.96 37.56
CA LEU A 4 -64.90 -46.85 38.47
C LEU A 4 -65.18 -46.16 39.81
N LEU A 5 -66.46 -45.96 40.12
CA LEU A 5 -66.94 -45.45 41.39
C LEU A 5 -67.60 -46.61 42.16
N LEU A 6 -67.08 -46.93 43.34
CA LEU A 6 -67.61 -47.92 44.27
C LEU A 6 -68.54 -47.22 45.26
N LEU A 7 -69.84 -47.38 45.06
CA LEU A 7 -70.86 -46.86 45.97
C LEU A 7 -71.14 -47.87 47.09
N GLY A 8 -70.78 -47.52 48.32
CA GLY A 8 -71.18 -48.21 49.54
C GLY A 8 -72.36 -47.49 50.23
N ARG A 9 -73.01 -48.16 51.20
CA ARG A 9 -74.18 -47.62 51.93
C ARG A 9 -73.95 -46.26 52.62
N GLN A 10 -72.70 -45.90 52.92
CA GLN A 10 -72.33 -44.66 53.61
C GLN A 10 -71.18 -43.88 52.95
N SER A 11 -70.65 -44.33 51.80
CA SER A 11 -69.53 -43.64 51.15
C SER A 11 -69.44 -43.97 49.67
N VAL A 12 -69.10 -42.96 48.87
CA VAL A 12 -68.63 -43.16 47.49
C VAL A 12 -67.11 -43.23 47.53
N ARG A 13 -66.54 -44.38 47.17
CA ARG A 13 -65.09 -44.54 46.98
C ARG A 13 -64.81 -44.54 45.50
N SER A 14 -63.74 -43.88 45.08
CA SER A 14 -63.32 -43.85 43.69
C SER A 14 -62.00 -44.60 43.53
N LEU A 15 -61.93 -45.52 42.55
CA LEU A 15 -60.67 -46.17 42.21
C LEU A 15 -59.98 -45.30 41.15
N VAL A 16 -59.11 -44.42 41.63
CA VAL A 16 -58.30 -43.56 40.77
C VAL A 16 -57.15 -44.41 40.22
N PRO A 17 -57.02 -44.59 38.89
CA PRO A 17 -55.84 -45.25 38.35
C PRO A 17 -54.61 -44.45 38.80
N THR A 18 -53.59 -45.14 39.30
CA THR A 18 -52.32 -44.51 39.67
C THR A 18 -51.83 -43.68 38.49
N THR A 19 -51.59 -42.39 38.74
CA THR A 19 -51.10 -41.49 37.70
C THR A 19 -49.75 -41.97 37.19
N PHE A 20 -49.48 -41.74 35.91
CA PHE A 20 -48.22 -42.09 35.25
C PHE A 20 -46.99 -41.61 36.07
N LEU A 21 -47.03 -40.37 36.56
CA LEU A 21 -45.99 -39.80 37.43
C LEU A 21 -45.71 -40.66 38.68
N SER A 22 -46.75 -40.96 39.46
CA SER A 22 -46.65 -41.78 40.67
C SER A 22 -46.17 -43.21 40.40
N GLN A 23 -46.51 -43.79 39.23
CA GLN A 23 -45.99 -45.10 38.84
C GLN A 23 -44.49 -45.06 38.61
N VAL A 24 -44.00 -44.03 37.89
CA VAL A 24 -42.58 -43.84 37.63
C VAL A 24 -41.82 -43.52 38.92
N GLU A 25 -42.35 -42.64 39.77
CA GLU A 25 -41.73 -42.30 41.07
C GLU A 25 -41.61 -43.54 41.97
N SER A 26 -42.65 -44.37 42.05
CA SER A 26 -42.59 -45.63 42.80
C SER A 26 -41.53 -46.59 42.24
N LEU A 27 -41.36 -46.64 40.92
CA LEU A 27 -40.32 -47.47 40.29
C LEU A 27 -38.92 -46.93 40.58
N LEU A 28 -38.73 -45.60 40.55
CA LEU A 28 -37.47 -44.95 40.93
C LEU A 28 -37.11 -45.20 42.40
N GLU A 29 -38.07 -45.08 43.32
CA GLU A 29 -37.89 -45.41 44.74
C GLU A 29 -37.52 -46.88 44.96
N SER A 30 -38.03 -47.77 44.10
CA SER A 30 -37.71 -49.21 44.14
C SER A 30 -36.40 -49.58 43.43
N HIS A 31 -35.61 -48.60 42.96
CA HIS A 31 -34.38 -48.79 42.17
C HIS A 31 -34.56 -49.62 40.87
N ARG A 32 -35.75 -49.60 40.27
CA ARG A 32 -36.04 -50.28 39.00
C ARG A 32 -35.97 -49.31 37.82
N LEU A 33 -34.77 -48.81 37.56
CA LEU A 33 -34.56 -47.71 36.62
C LEU A 33 -34.94 -48.06 35.17
N GLU A 34 -34.59 -49.27 34.71
CA GLU A 34 -34.88 -49.71 33.34
C GLU A 34 -36.39 -49.75 33.07
N HIS A 35 -37.17 -50.29 34.01
CA HIS A 35 -38.62 -50.32 33.89
C HIS A 35 -39.25 -48.92 33.94
N ALA A 36 -38.67 -47.99 34.70
CA ALA A 36 -39.11 -46.59 34.70
C ALA A 36 -38.82 -45.91 33.35
N ALA A 37 -37.63 -46.15 32.78
CA ALA A 37 -37.23 -45.64 31.47
C ALA A 37 -38.10 -46.22 30.33
N ASP A 38 -38.37 -47.53 30.34
CA ASP A 38 -39.23 -48.19 29.36
C ASP A 38 -40.65 -47.62 29.35
N LEU A 39 -41.22 -47.35 30.53
CA LEU A 39 -42.54 -46.72 30.64
C LEU A 39 -42.55 -45.29 30.10
N ALA A 40 -41.49 -44.51 30.37
CA ALA A 40 -41.31 -43.18 29.79
C ALA A 40 -41.20 -43.22 28.26
N ASP A 41 -40.38 -44.12 27.74
CA ASP A 41 -40.18 -44.30 26.29
C ASP A 41 -41.46 -44.79 25.58
N GLN A 42 -42.26 -45.62 26.23
CA GLN A 42 -43.56 -46.07 25.69
C GLN A 42 -44.55 -44.90 25.57
N GLU A 43 -44.66 -44.06 26.60
CA GLU A 43 -45.52 -42.87 26.54
C GLU A 43 -44.98 -41.84 25.54
N ALA A 44 -43.66 -41.64 25.44
CA ALA A 44 -43.05 -40.77 24.44
C ALA A 44 -43.35 -41.24 23.01
N ARG A 45 -43.21 -42.54 22.72
CA ARG A 45 -43.56 -43.12 21.41
C ARG A 45 -45.04 -43.00 21.10
N ARG A 46 -45.90 -43.17 22.11
CA ARG A 46 -47.34 -42.99 21.96
C ARG A 46 -47.68 -41.55 21.58
N GLN A 47 -47.01 -40.56 22.18
CA GLN A 47 -47.18 -39.14 21.84
C GLN A 47 -46.70 -38.83 20.41
N LEU A 48 -45.62 -39.47 19.94
CA LEU A 48 -45.07 -39.26 18.59
C LEU A 48 -45.89 -39.91 17.47
N TYR A 49 -46.35 -41.15 17.66
CA TYR A 49 -47.02 -41.95 16.61
C TYR A 49 -48.55 -42.03 16.77
N GLY A 50 -49.10 -41.55 17.89
CA GLY A 50 -50.50 -41.70 18.24
C GLY A 50 -51.48 -40.80 17.50
N GLY A 51 -51.02 -39.84 16.69
CA GLY A 51 -51.87 -38.91 15.93
C GLY A 51 -52.73 -37.97 16.79
N VAL A 52 -52.52 -37.95 18.11
CA VAL A 52 -53.21 -37.07 19.07
C VAL A 52 -52.37 -35.80 19.25
N PRO A 53 -52.96 -34.59 19.20
CA PRO A 53 -52.23 -33.37 19.52
C PRO A 53 -51.74 -33.44 20.96
N VAL A 54 -50.42 -33.50 21.13
CA VAL A 54 -49.77 -33.61 22.44
C VAL A 54 -49.98 -32.30 23.20
N ASP A 55 -50.62 -32.39 24.38
CA ASP A 55 -50.82 -31.26 25.27
C ASP A 55 -49.48 -30.77 25.85
N GLN A 56 -49.35 -29.47 26.05
CA GLN A 56 -48.12 -28.87 26.59
C GLN A 56 -47.81 -29.40 28.00
N ALA A 57 -48.85 -29.63 28.81
CA ALA A 57 -48.72 -30.21 30.14
C ALA A 57 -48.20 -31.66 30.13
N GLU A 58 -48.58 -32.46 29.12
CA GLU A 58 -48.09 -33.84 28.96
C GLU A 58 -46.62 -33.88 28.54
N LYS A 59 -46.16 -32.89 27.76
CA LYS A 59 -44.75 -32.72 27.43
C LYS A 59 -43.91 -32.31 28.64
N GLU A 60 -44.38 -31.31 29.39
CA GLU A 60 -43.70 -30.87 30.62
C GLU A 60 -43.63 -31.99 31.67
N GLN A 61 -44.68 -32.79 31.79
CA GLN A 61 -44.69 -33.98 32.65
C GLN A 61 -43.65 -35.01 32.19
N LEU A 62 -43.53 -35.26 30.88
CA LEU A 62 -42.55 -36.18 30.33
C LEU A 62 -41.11 -35.66 30.50
N GLN A 63 -40.89 -34.36 30.33
CA GLN A 63 -39.60 -33.70 30.58
C GLN A 63 -39.17 -33.85 32.04
N TYR A 64 -40.08 -33.57 32.98
CA TYR A 64 -39.84 -33.78 34.42
C TYR A 64 -39.42 -35.23 34.70
N ILE A 65 -40.14 -36.21 34.14
CA ILE A 65 -39.86 -37.63 34.34
C ILE A 65 -38.48 -38.02 33.79
N TYR A 66 -38.14 -37.57 32.59
CA TYR A 66 -36.83 -37.86 32.00
C TYR A 66 -35.68 -37.21 32.78
N GLN A 67 -35.86 -35.97 33.28
CA GLN A 67 -34.87 -35.33 34.17
C GLN A 67 -34.70 -36.13 35.47
N ARG A 68 -35.80 -36.58 36.09
CA ARG A 68 -35.78 -37.45 37.29
C ARG A 68 -35.04 -38.75 37.07
N ILE A 69 -35.36 -39.47 35.98
CA ILE A 69 -34.70 -40.72 35.60
C ILE A 69 -33.21 -40.48 35.33
N GLY A 70 -32.88 -39.42 34.59
CA GLY A 70 -31.51 -39.05 34.25
C GLY A 70 -30.65 -38.75 35.47
N PHE A 71 -31.14 -37.95 36.43
CA PHE A 71 -30.41 -37.69 37.68
C PHE A 71 -30.28 -38.92 38.58
N GLN A 72 -31.25 -39.84 38.55
CA GLN A 72 -31.12 -41.10 39.28
C GLN A 72 -30.03 -42.01 38.67
N TYR A 73 -29.99 -42.14 37.34
CA TYR A 73 -28.88 -42.83 36.66
C TYR A 73 -27.53 -42.15 36.92
N PHE A 74 -27.52 -40.81 36.99
CA PHE A 74 -26.32 -40.03 37.31
C PHE A 74 -25.80 -40.33 38.72
N LYS A 75 -26.69 -40.36 39.74
CA LYS A 75 -26.36 -40.79 41.12
C LYS A 75 -25.80 -42.21 41.19
N GLU A 76 -26.32 -43.10 40.34
CA GLU A 76 -25.88 -44.49 40.27
C GLU A 76 -24.62 -44.68 39.40
N THR A 77 -24.00 -43.60 38.90
CA THR A 77 -22.79 -43.59 38.05
C THR A 77 -22.94 -44.30 36.70
N ILE A 78 -24.18 -44.45 36.22
CA ILE A 78 -24.50 -45.01 34.90
C ILE A 78 -24.61 -43.84 33.91
N PHE A 79 -23.46 -43.29 33.53
CA PHE A 79 -23.39 -42.01 32.82
C PHE A 79 -24.02 -42.06 31.42
N GLU A 80 -23.78 -43.10 30.62
CA GLU A 80 -24.30 -43.18 29.24
C GLU A 80 -25.83 -43.01 29.16
N ASN A 81 -26.56 -43.75 30.00
CA ASN A 81 -28.02 -43.66 30.09
C ASN A 81 -28.47 -42.34 30.73
N ALA A 82 -27.73 -41.83 31.73
CA ALA A 82 -28.02 -40.56 32.37
C ALA A 82 -28.02 -39.42 31.33
N GLY A 83 -26.97 -39.29 30.53
CA GLY A 83 -26.86 -38.24 29.51
C GLY A 83 -27.95 -38.30 28.45
N LYS A 84 -28.37 -39.51 28.04
CA LYS A 84 -29.48 -39.70 27.10
C LYS A 84 -30.79 -39.15 27.69
N HIS A 85 -31.18 -39.61 28.88
CA HIS A 85 -32.45 -39.20 29.49
C HIS A 85 -32.45 -37.73 29.91
N LEU A 86 -31.32 -37.17 30.36
CA LEU A 86 -31.22 -35.73 30.65
C LEU A 86 -31.42 -34.87 29.39
N PHE A 87 -30.94 -35.33 28.22
CA PHE A 87 -31.15 -34.63 26.95
C PHE A 87 -32.61 -34.71 26.48
N ASP A 88 -33.22 -35.89 26.60
CA ASP A 88 -34.63 -36.13 26.26
C ASP A 88 -35.56 -35.31 27.18
N GLY A 89 -35.13 -35.08 28.43
CA GLY A 89 -35.80 -34.21 29.40
C GLY A 89 -35.55 -32.71 29.22
N GLU A 90 -34.82 -32.28 28.18
CA GLU A 90 -34.45 -30.88 27.91
C GLU A 90 -33.78 -30.17 29.10
N LEU A 91 -32.89 -30.86 29.84
CA LEU A 91 -32.15 -30.25 30.94
C LEU A 91 -31.24 -29.11 30.43
N ASP A 92 -31.28 -27.95 31.09
CA ASP A 92 -30.34 -26.84 30.84
C ASP A 92 -28.88 -27.33 31.01
N PRO A 93 -28.03 -27.20 29.97
CA PRO A 93 -26.63 -27.63 30.03
C PRO A 93 -25.83 -27.07 31.20
N ARG A 94 -26.13 -25.85 31.66
CA ARG A 94 -25.43 -25.20 32.79
C ARG A 94 -25.53 -26.03 34.08
N VAL A 95 -26.64 -26.74 34.26
CA VAL A 95 -26.88 -27.59 35.42
C VAL A 95 -25.91 -28.78 35.41
N LEU A 96 -25.82 -29.48 34.29
CA LEU A 96 -24.94 -30.65 34.19
C LEU A 96 -23.46 -30.25 34.27
N VAL A 97 -23.10 -29.13 33.63
CA VAL A 97 -21.74 -28.57 33.67
C VAL A 97 -21.34 -28.15 35.08
N SER A 98 -22.28 -27.77 35.95
CA SER A 98 -21.96 -27.32 37.31
C SER A 98 -21.24 -28.38 38.14
N PHE A 99 -21.43 -29.67 37.83
CA PHE A 99 -20.72 -30.79 38.46
C PHE A 99 -19.28 -31.00 37.96
N PHE A 100 -18.85 -30.25 36.94
CA PHE A 100 -17.51 -30.29 36.35
C PHE A 100 -16.77 -28.96 36.60
N PRO A 101 -16.33 -28.69 37.85
CA PRO A 101 -15.70 -27.41 38.20
C PRO A 101 -14.47 -27.10 37.32
N ASP A 102 -13.70 -28.12 36.95
CA ASP A 102 -12.52 -28.02 36.08
C ASP A 102 -12.81 -27.48 34.68
N LEU A 103 -14.03 -27.67 34.19
CA LEU A 103 -14.47 -27.22 32.86
C LEU A 103 -15.27 -25.91 32.94
N ARG A 104 -15.98 -25.71 34.06
CA ARG A 104 -16.83 -24.54 34.30
C ARG A 104 -16.05 -23.23 34.30
N GLY A 105 -14.95 -23.12 35.05
CA GLY A 105 -14.25 -21.83 35.22
C GLY A 105 -15.20 -20.70 35.66
N ASP A 106 -15.05 -19.49 35.10
CA ASP A 106 -15.87 -18.32 35.45
C ASP A 106 -17.06 -18.11 34.49
N LEU A 107 -17.55 -19.17 33.82
CA LEU A 107 -18.62 -19.08 32.82
C LEU A 107 -19.96 -18.58 33.38
N TYR A 108 -20.27 -18.88 34.64
CA TYR A 108 -21.46 -18.42 35.36
C TYR A 108 -21.24 -18.51 36.87
N GLY A 109 -21.76 -17.53 37.61
CA GLY A 109 -21.49 -17.32 39.03
C GLY A 109 -22.55 -17.91 39.97
N GLU A 110 -22.42 -17.65 41.26
CA GLU A 110 -23.39 -18.09 42.29
C GLU A 110 -24.75 -17.37 42.20
N ASN A 111 -24.78 -16.21 41.52
CA ASN A 111 -25.99 -15.40 41.36
C ASN A 111 -26.84 -15.82 40.16
N ASP A 112 -26.34 -16.71 39.30
CA ASP A 112 -27.05 -17.14 38.11
C ASP A 112 -28.06 -18.23 38.46
N THR A 113 -29.35 -17.93 38.27
CA THR A 113 -30.44 -18.85 38.60
C THR A 113 -30.92 -19.58 37.35
N VAL A 114 -31.09 -20.90 37.46
CA VAL A 114 -31.66 -21.74 36.39
C VAL A 114 -33.09 -22.14 36.76
N ASN A 115 -34.01 -22.05 35.79
CA ASN A 115 -35.39 -22.54 35.96
C ASN A 115 -35.39 -24.07 35.97
N MET A 116 -35.81 -24.66 37.09
CA MET A 116 -35.88 -26.12 37.27
C MET A 116 -37.18 -26.50 37.98
N TYR A 117 -37.70 -27.68 37.65
CA TYR A 117 -38.84 -28.26 38.37
C TYR A 117 -38.44 -28.55 39.83
N SER A 118 -39.26 -28.12 40.80
CA SER A 118 -38.96 -28.27 42.23
C SER A 118 -38.70 -29.73 42.63
N GLY A 119 -39.51 -30.67 42.14
CA GLY A 119 -39.32 -32.10 42.43
C GLY A 119 -38.06 -32.71 41.81
N VAL A 120 -37.49 -32.10 40.77
CA VAL A 120 -36.17 -32.48 40.23
C VAL A 120 -35.08 -31.93 41.14
N ALA A 121 -35.17 -30.65 41.53
CA ALA A 121 -34.20 -30.00 42.41
C ALA A 121 -34.06 -30.71 43.77
N GLU A 122 -35.17 -31.14 44.37
CA GLU A 122 -35.17 -31.91 45.63
C GLU A 122 -34.43 -33.24 45.53
N HIS A 123 -34.34 -33.83 44.33
CA HIS A 123 -33.79 -35.16 44.10
C HIS A 123 -32.50 -35.13 43.28
N MET A 124 -31.88 -33.96 43.16
CA MET A 124 -30.55 -33.79 42.61
C MET A 124 -29.49 -34.49 43.50
N PRO A 125 -28.31 -34.86 42.98
CA PRO A 125 -27.17 -35.22 43.81
C PRO A 125 -26.86 -34.13 44.85
N THR A 126 -26.48 -34.54 46.05
CA THR A 126 -26.06 -33.62 47.13
C THR A 126 -24.58 -33.23 47.00
N GLU A 127 -23.82 -34.03 46.23
CA GLU A 127 -22.42 -33.87 45.97
C GLU A 127 -22.15 -32.69 45.03
N SER A 128 -21.04 -31.97 45.24
CA SER A 128 -20.75 -30.74 44.51
C SER A 128 -20.03 -30.96 43.17
N SER A 129 -19.38 -32.12 43.01
CA SER A 129 -18.66 -32.49 41.78
C SER A 129 -18.89 -33.94 41.39
N VAL A 130 -18.63 -34.26 40.12
CA VAL A 130 -18.67 -35.65 39.62
C VAL A 130 -17.65 -36.53 40.34
N GLU A 131 -16.47 -36.00 40.67
CA GLU A 131 -15.46 -36.76 41.41
C GLU A 131 -15.96 -37.16 42.80
N GLU A 132 -16.62 -36.24 43.51
CA GLU A 132 -17.24 -36.52 44.79
C GLU A 132 -18.39 -37.51 44.68
N LEU A 133 -19.22 -37.38 43.64
CA LEU A 133 -20.31 -38.31 43.35
C LEU A 133 -19.78 -39.73 43.13
N ILE A 134 -18.76 -39.88 42.27
CA ILE A 134 -18.12 -41.17 42.02
C ILE A 134 -17.52 -41.71 43.32
N ALA A 135 -16.82 -40.87 44.09
CA ALA A 135 -16.24 -41.28 45.36
C ALA A 135 -17.30 -41.74 46.38
N ALA A 136 -18.43 -41.03 46.48
CA ALA A 136 -19.54 -41.37 47.37
C ALA A 136 -20.22 -42.68 46.96
N ASN A 137 -20.45 -42.89 45.66
CA ASN A 137 -21.00 -44.14 45.12
C ASN A 137 -20.08 -45.33 45.42
N LEU A 138 -18.77 -45.16 45.22
CA LEU A 138 -17.79 -46.22 45.51
C LEU A 138 -17.70 -46.54 47.00
N VAL A 139 -17.76 -45.53 47.87
CA VAL A 139 -17.84 -45.75 49.32
C VAL A 139 -19.12 -46.50 49.68
N ARG A 140 -20.28 -46.15 49.11
CA ARG A 140 -21.55 -46.81 49.38
C ARG A 140 -21.55 -48.29 49.00
N ASN A 141 -20.93 -48.64 47.88
CA ASN A 141 -20.99 -50.00 47.33
C ASN A 141 -19.83 -50.90 47.79
N TYR A 142 -18.69 -50.34 48.18
CA TYR A 142 -17.47 -51.11 48.42
C TYR A 142 -16.78 -50.85 49.77
N SER A 143 -17.20 -49.85 50.56
CA SER A 143 -16.69 -49.64 51.93
C SER A 143 -17.35 -50.62 52.92
N PRO A 144 -16.63 -51.15 53.93
CA PRO A 144 -15.21 -50.97 54.26
C PRO A 144 -14.29 -52.06 53.67
N HIS A 145 -14.73 -52.77 52.63
CA HIS A 145 -14.13 -54.04 52.21
C HIS A 145 -12.83 -53.92 51.36
N LEU A 146 -12.33 -52.69 51.13
CA LEU A 146 -11.06 -52.43 50.45
C LEU A 146 -10.05 -51.75 51.39
N SER A 147 -8.83 -52.31 51.46
CA SER A 147 -7.68 -51.74 52.18
C SER A 147 -6.78 -50.92 51.25
N PRO A 148 -6.09 -49.86 51.72
CA PRO A 148 -6.17 -49.27 53.06
C PRO A 148 -7.44 -48.43 53.29
N ASN A 149 -7.98 -47.78 52.25
CA ASN A 149 -9.27 -47.06 52.25
C ASN A 149 -9.88 -47.11 50.83
N THR A 150 -11.21 -47.23 50.71
CA THR A 150 -11.94 -47.24 49.41
C THR A 150 -11.69 -45.98 48.55
N ARG A 151 -11.13 -44.91 49.14
CA ARG A 151 -10.74 -43.69 48.41
C ARG A 151 -9.34 -43.74 47.79
N GLU A 152 -8.43 -44.51 48.38
CA GLU A 152 -6.99 -44.49 48.07
C GLU A 152 -6.50 -45.84 47.51
N ALA A 153 -7.34 -46.88 47.55
CA ALA A 153 -6.97 -48.18 47.01
C ALA A 153 -6.72 -48.10 45.49
N PRO A 154 -5.67 -48.76 44.98
CA PRO A 154 -5.26 -48.64 43.58
C PRO A 154 -6.35 -49.07 42.60
N SER A 155 -7.07 -50.17 42.89
CA SER A 155 -8.20 -50.65 42.08
C SER A 155 -9.36 -49.64 42.02
N THR A 156 -9.65 -48.96 43.12
CA THR A 156 -10.68 -47.90 43.15
C THR A 156 -10.21 -46.63 42.46
N SER A 157 -8.90 -46.38 42.39
CA SER A 157 -8.33 -45.23 41.67
C SER A 157 -8.43 -45.39 40.15
N GLU A 158 -8.17 -46.61 39.63
CA GLU A 158 -8.35 -46.92 38.21
C GLU A 158 -9.82 -46.86 37.81
N LEU A 159 -10.69 -47.48 38.62
CA LEU A 159 -12.14 -47.44 38.39
C LEU A 159 -12.66 -45.99 38.45
N ARG A 160 -12.19 -45.15 39.38
CA ARG A 160 -12.55 -43.73 39.41
C ARG A 160 -12.16 -43.01 38.13
N LYS A 161 -10.96 -43.27 37.60
CA LYS A 161 -10.53 -42.70 36.30
C LYS A 161 -11.45 -43.14 35.17
N ILE A 162 -11.81 -44.42 35.09
CA ILE A 162 -12.72 -44.96 34.06
C ILE A 162 -14.12 -44.34 34.17
N LEU A 163 -14.65 -44.22 35.38
CA LEU A 163 -15.95 -43.57 35.61
C LEU A 163 -15.89 -42.08 35.28
N PHE A 164 -14.78 -41.42 35.57
CA PHE A 164 -14.58 -40.00 35.24
C PHE A 164 -14.51 -39.79 33.72
N THR A 165 -13.76 -40.62 33.00
CA THR A 165 -13.74 -40.59 31.53
C THR A 165 -15.12 -40.87 30.95
N ALA A 166 -15.87 -41.82 31.51
CA ALA A 166 -17.24 -42.10 31.09
C ALA A 166 -18.20 -40.92 31.35
N ALA A 167 -17.97 -40.15 32.42
CA ALA A 167 -18.73 -38.94 32.71
C ALA A 167 -18.37 -37.79 31.76
N GLU A 168 -17.10 -37.63 31.37
CA GLU A 168 -16.66 -36.68 30.36
C GLU A 168 -17.21 -37.04 28.96
N ASP A 169 -17.17 -38.32 28.58
CA ASP A 169 -17.74 -38.82 27.32
C ASP A 169 -19.26 -38.58 27.25
N MET A 170 -19.95 -38.80 28.37
CA MET A 170 -21.37 -38.51 28.52
C MET A 170 -21.66 -37.01 28.35
N LEU A 171 -20.87 -36.15 29.00
CA LEU A 171 -20.99 -34.70 28.88
C LEU A 171 -20.73 -34.26 27.43
N GLU A 172 -19.69 -34.78 26.77
CA GLU A 172 -19.38 -34.51 25.37
C GLU A 172 -20.56 -34.91 24.47
N ALA A 173 -21.09 -36.13 24.61
CA ALA A 173 -22.21 -36.62 23.81
C ALA A 173 -23.47 -35.78 24.04
N PHE A 174 -23.75 -35.39 25.29
CA PHE A 174 -24.86 -34.51 25.64
C PHE A 174 -24.73 -33.14 24.97
N LEU A 175 -23.56 -32.50 25.08
CA LEU A 175 -23.31 -31.18 24.50
C LEU A 175 -23.32 -31.21 22.96
N ARG A 176 -22.77 -32.26 22.32
CA ARG A 176 -22.87 -32.45 20.86
C ARG A 176 -24.32 -32.53 20.40
N LYS A 177 -25.19 -33.24 21.13
CA LYS A 177 -26.62 -33.32 20.83
C LYS A 177 -27.34 -31.97 21.00
N TRP A 178 -26.93 -31.17 21.98
CA TRP A 178 -27.44 -29.78 22.12
C TRP A 178 -27.02 -28.90 20.95
N ARG A 179 -25.78 -29.05 20.46
CA ARG A 179 -25.28 -28.33 19.29
C ARG A 179 -26.00 -28.74 18.00
N THR A 180 -26.25 -30.02 17.76
CA THR A 180 -27.03 -30.47 16.59
C THR A 180 -28.48 -30.00 16.66
N ARG A 181 -29.09 -29.98 17.85
CA ARG A 181 -30.42 -29.39 18.07
C ARG A 181 -30.43 -27.91 17.69
N ARG A 182 -29.44 -27.12 18.12
CA ARG A 182 -29.30 -25.70 17.75
C ARG A 182 -29.31 -25.50 16.23
N VAL A 183 -28.52 -26.30 15.50
CA VAL A 183 -28.43 -26.21 14.04
C VAL A 183 -29.79 -26.47 13.39
N LEU A 184 -30.51 -27.50 13.84
CA LEU A 184 -31.86 -27.82 13.35
C LEU A 184 -32.89 -26.72 13.68
N GLU A 185 -32.85 -26.18 14.90
CA GLU A 185 -33.72 -25.07 15.32
C GLU A 185 -33.47 -23.82 14.47
N ASN A 186 -32.21 -23.50 14.18
CA ASN A 186 -31.85 -22.33 13.37
C ASN A 186 -32.24 -22.50 11.89
N GLN A 187 -32.13 -23.71 11.33
CA GLN A 187 -32.62 -24.01 9.98
C GLN A 187 -34.14 -23.83 9.88
N ASN A 188 -34.89 -24.32 10.88
CA ASN A 188 -36.36 -24.17 10.91
C ASN A 188 -36.82 -22.70 11.08
N LYS A 189 -36.01 -21.85 11.74
CA LYS A 189 -36.32 -20.41 11.92
C LYS A 189 -36.15 -19.56 10.66
N SER A 190 -35.35 -19.99 9.67
CA SER A 190 -35.23 -19.31 8.37
C SER A 190 -36.51 -19.34 7.51
N GLY A 191 -37.55 -20.08 7.94
CA GLY A 191 -38.85 -20.19 7.28
C GLY A 191 -39.93 -19.17 7.68
N GLY A 192 -39.58 -18.10 8.40
CA GLY A 192 -40.51 -17.00 8.72
C GLY A 192 -41.22 -17.18 10.07
N GLY A 193 -40.59 -16.67 11.13
CA GLY A 193 -41.17 -16.62 12.48
C GLY A 193 -40.21 -15.95 13.45
N GLY A 194 -40.18 -14.61 13.44
CA GLY A 194 -39.33 -13.82 14.33
C GLY A 194 -39.86 -13.79 15.76
N GLY A 195 -38.94 -13.83 16.74
CA GLY A 195 -39.19 -13.35 18.10
C GLY A 195 -39.12 -14.38 19.24
N ALA A 196 -37.94 -14.96 19.50
CA ALA A 196 -37.60 -15.55 20.81
C ALA A 196 -36.07 -15.75 21.00
N GLY A 197 -35.23 -14.98 20.29
CA GLY A 197 -33.80 -15.30 20.10
C GLY A 197 -32.86 -15.03 21.28
N SER A 198 -33.31 -14.38 22.36
CA SER A 198 -32.40 -13.93 23.43
C SER A 198 -32.21 -14.93 24.56
N SER A 199 -33.15 -15.85 24.81
CA SER A 199 -33.17 -16.60 26.08
C SER A 199 -32.17 -17.76 26.15
N ARG A 200 -31.77 -18.35 25.01
CA ARG A 200 -30.88 -19.53 24.97
C ARG A 200 -29.45 -19.23 24.51
N SER A 201 -29.12 -17.96 24.28
CA SER A 201 -27.79 -17.57 23.79
C SER A 201 -26.69 -17.92 24.80
N GLU A 202 -26.98 -17.75 26.10
CA GLU A 202 -26.09 -18.10 27.20
C GLU A 202 -25.86 -19.62 27.29
N GLU A 203 -26.92 -20.42 27.17
CA GLU A 203 -26.85 -21.88 27.15
C GLU A 203 -25.89 -22.36 26.04
N TYR A 204 -26.06 -21.81 24.83
CA TYR A 204 -25.23 -22.14 23.68
C TYR A 204 -23.78 -21.66 23.80
N ALA A 205 -23.53 -20.54 24.48
CA ALA A 205 -22.18 -20.06 24.74
C ALA A 205 -21.42 -20.99 25.70
N VAL A 206 -22.10 -21.46 26.74
CA VAL A 206 -21.57 -22.46 27.68
C VAL A 206 -21.29 -23.78 26.96
N VAL A 207 -22.21 -24.26 26.12
CA VAL A 207 -22.05 -25.49 25.32
C VAL A 207 -20.82 -25.42 24.42
N ASP A 208 -20.69 -24.39 23.59
CA ASP A 208 -19.57 -24.26 22.66
C ASP A 208 -18.23 -24.11 23.40
N THR A 209 -18.20 -23.30 24.48
CA THR A 209 -16.97 -23.07 25.26
C THR A 209 -16.45 -24.35 25.92
N ILE A 210 -17.34 -25.18 26.45
CA ILE A 210 -16.95 -26.42 27.14
C ILE A 210 -16.59 -27.51 26.16
N LEU A 211 -17.29 -27.61 25.02
CA LEU A 211 -16.89 -28.51 23.95
C LEU A 211 -15.46 -28.22 23.48
N VAL A 212 -15.08 -26.95 23.35
CA VAL A 212 -13.69 -26.58 23.05
C VAL A 212 -12.72 -27.03 24.15
N LYS A 213 -13.04 -26.79 25.43
CA LYS A 213 -12.20 -27.26 26.55
C LYS A 213 -12.05 -28.80 26.56
N LEU A 214 -13.11 -29.54 26.26
CA LEU A 214 -13.10 -31.00 26.17
C LEU A 214 -12.29 -31.51 24.97
N PHE A 215 -12.46 -30.93 23.77
CA PHE A 215 -11.67 -31.30 22.59
C PHE A 215 -10.19 -30.95 22.75
N ALA A 216 -9.89 -29.86 23.44
CA ALA A 216 -8.52 -29.50 23.78
C ALA A 216 -7.90 -30.54 24.72
N LYS A 217 -8.60 -30.96 25.79
CA LYS A 217 -8.10 -31.96 26.75
C LYS A 217 -7.98 -33.37 26.15
N SER A 218 -8.89 -33.73 25.25
CA SER A 218 -8.92 -35.04 24.58
C SER A 218 -8.08 -35.10 23.30
N GLU A 219 -7.36 -34.03 22.96
CA GLU A 219 -6.52 -33.91 21.75
C GLU A 219 -7.25 -34.21 20.43
N LYS A 220 -8.58 -34.02 20.39
CA LYS A 220 -9.41 -34.19 19.19
C LYS A 220 -9.33 -32.96 18.28
N THR A 221 -8.17 -32.73 17.67
CA THR A 221 -7.87 -31.52 16.87
C THR A 221 -8.80 -31.34 15.66
N GLN A 222 -9.20 -32.42 14.99
CA GLN A 222 -10.11 -32.36 13.83
C GLN A 222 -11.50 -31.84 14.22
N ASP A 223 -12.08 -32.39 15.28
CA ASP A 223 -13.39 -31.96 15.78
C ASP A 223 -13.35 -30.52 16.31
N LEU A 224 -12.23 -30.11 16.90
CA LEU A 224 -11.99 -28.73 17.32
C LEU A 224 -12.01 -27.78 16.12
N TYR A 225 -11.28 -28.08 15.04
CA TYR A 225 -11.28 -27.22 13.85
C TYR A 225 -12.64 -27.16 13.16
N VAL A 226 -13.37 -28.28 13.10
CA VAL A 226 -14.76 -28.29 12.60
C VAL A 226 -15.63 -27.36 13.43
N LEU A 227 -15.55 -27.45 14.76
CA LEU A 227 -16.33 -26.60 15.66
C LEU A 227 -16.02 -25.11 15.45
N LEU A 228 -14.74 -24.76 15.32
CA LEU A 228 -14.29 -23.39 15.12
C LEU A 228 -14.64 -22.85 13.73
N SER A 229 -14.67 -23.69 12.71
CA SER A 229 -15.07 -23.28 11.35
C SER A 229 -16.55 -22.91 11.24
N GLU A 230 -17.40 -23.48 12.10
CA GLU A 230 -18.84 -23.24 12.15
C GLU A 230 -19.18 -22.03 13.03
N ALA A 231 -20.41 -21.51 12.92
CA ALA A 231 -20.87 -20.43 13.80
C ALA A 231 -20.94 -20.91 15.26
N HIS A 232 -20.19 -20.25 16.15
CA HIS A 232 -20.05 -20.60 17.56
C HIS A 232 -20.07 -19.37 18.45
N ASN A 233 -20.47 -19.56 19.71
CA ASN A 233 -20.54 -18.52 20.74
C ASN A 233 -19.48 -18.76 21.84
N VAL A 234 -18.21 -18.93 21.45
CA VAL A 234 -17.14 -19.28 22.39
C VAL A 234 -16.68 -18.06 23.20
N ILE A 235 -16.51 -18.25 24.51
CA ILE A 235 -15.95 -17.24 25.41
C ILE A 235 -14.43 -17.42 25.47
N ILE A 236 -13.71 -16.48 24.85
CA ILE A 236 -12.26 -16.59 24.60
C ILE A 236 -11.42 -16.57 25.88
N SER A 237 -11.81 -15.75 26.86
CA SER A 237 -11.09 -15.61 28.14
C SER A 237 -10.94 -16.93 28.89
N GLU A 238 -11.93 -17.81 28.75
CA GLU A 238 -11.98 -19.11 29.42
C GLU A 238 -11.22 -20.20 28.65
N VAL A 239 -11.15 -20.09 27.33
CA VAL A 239 -10.54 -21.09 26.44
C VAL A 239 -9.04 -20.86 26.27
N GLU A 240 -8.60 -19.60 26.23
CA GLU A 240 -7.20 -19.19 26.07
C GLU A 240 -6.21 -19.97 26.96
N PRO A 241 -6.39 -20.07 28.30
CA PRO A 241 -5.43 -20.78 29.14
C PRO A 241 -5.41 -22.30 28.90
N VAL A 242 -6.52 -22.89 28.45
CA VAL A 242 -6.62 -24.34 28.20
C VAL A 242 -5.91 -24.70 26.90
N LEU A 243 -6.10 -23.91 25.83
CA LEU A 243 -5.41 -24.14 24.56
C LEU A 243 -3.90 -23.94 24.67
N ILE A 244 -3.45 -22.94 25.44
CA ILE A 244 -2.00 -22.72 25.69
C ILE A 244 -1.39 -23.89 26.46
N LYS A 245 -2.07 -24.42 27.49
CA LYS A 245 -1.59 -25.58 28.26
C LYS A 245 -1.44 -26.83 27.39
N ASN A 246 -2.33 -27.00 26.42
CA ASN A 246 -2.35 -28.18 25.55
C ASN A 246 -1.56 -27.97 24.25
N GLY A 247 -0.92 -26.82 24.05
CA GLY A 247 -0.08 -26.53 22.88
C GLY A 247 -0.84 -26.36 21.56
N GLN A 248 -2.16 -26.11 21.59
CA GLN A 248 -3.00 -25.97 20.39
C GLN A 248 -3.09 -24.49 19.96
N TYR A 249 -2.04 -23.97 19.33
CA TYR A 249 -1.92 -22.53 19.01
C TYR A 249 -2.67 -22.13 17.74
N ASN A 250 -2.79 -23.02 16.76
CA ASN A 250 -3.58 -22.76 15.54
C ASN A 250 -5.07 -22.55 15.84
N ALA A 251 -5.65 -23.38 16.71
CA ALA A 251 -7.03 -23.22 17.17
C ALA A 251 -7.28 -21.85 17.84
N LEU A 252 -6.30 -21.39 18.63
CA LEU A 252 -6.32 -20.08 19.25
C LEU A 252 -6.23 -18.95 18.21
N CYS A 253 -5.41 -19.11 17.18
CA CYS A 253 -5.30 -18.14 16.08
C CYS A 253 -6.61 -18.02 15.28
N LEU A 254 -7.30 -19.14 15.01
CA LEU A 254 -8.61 -19.14 14.34
C LEU A 254 -9.67 -18.42 15.18
N LEU A 255 -9.72 -18.71 16.48
CA LEU A 255 -10.62 -18.04 17.42
C LEU A 255 -10.39 -16.52 17.42
N TYR A 256 -9.14 -16.08 17.49
CA TYR A 256 -8.84 -14.64 17.49
C TYR A 256 -9.16 -13.95 16.16
N LYS A 257 -8.92 -14.60 15.02
CA LYS A 257 -9.32 -14.07 13.71
C LYS A 257 -10.83 -13.85 13.62
N GLN A 258 -11.62 -14.81 14.07
CA GLN A 258 -13.09 -14.73 14.02
C GLN A 258 -13.66 -13.77 15.07
N ALA A 259 -13.05 -13.71 16.25
CA ALA A 259 -13.44 -12.77 17.30
C ALA A 259 -13.18 -11.31 16.95
N GLY A 260 -12.09 -11.05 16.21
CA GLY A 260 -11.76 -9.72 15.71
C GLY A 260 -12.93 -9.11 14.93
N ASP A 261 -13.64 -9.90 14.12
CA ASP A 261 -14.74 -9.40 13.28
C ASP A 261 -16.02 -9.02 14.05
N LEU A 262 -16.15 -9.41 15.34
CA LEU A 262 -17.39 -9.27 16.11
C LEU A 262 -17.30 -8.26 17.27
N LEU A 263 -16.10 -7.81 17.68
CA LEU A 263 -15.89 -7.04 18.92
C LEU A 263 -15.43 -5.60 18.71
N TYR A 264 -15.97 -4.68 19.53
CA TYR A 264 -15.56 -3.26 19.60
C TYR A 264 -14.10 -3.05 20.05
N LYS A 265 -13.44 -4.08 20.59
CA LYS A 265 -12.03 -4.08 21.05
C LYS A 265 -11.10 -4.87 20.12
N GLN A 266 -11.30 -4.74 18.82
CA GLN A 266 -10.55 -5.49 17.80
C GLN A 266 -9.02 -5.33 17.92
N ALA A 267 -8.52 -4.13 18.22
CA ALA A 267 -7.08 -3.87 18.31
C ALA A 267 -6.37 -4.66 19.43
N GLU A 268 -7.02 -4.90 20.57
CA GLU A 268 -6.43 -5.69 21.68
C GLU A 268 -6.36 -7.19 21.30
N VAL A 269 -7.40 -7.68 20.60
CA VAL A 269 -7.46 -9.06 20.11
C VAL A 269 -6.39 -9.30 19.02
N ASP A 270 -6.27 -8.36 18.09
CA ASP A 270 -5.26 -8.41 17.03
C ASP A 270 -3.83 -8.35 17.61
N GLU A 271 -3.59 -7.56 18.66
CA GLU A 271 -2.29 -7.52 19.34
C GLU A 271 -1.93 -8.87 19.95
N LYS A 272 -2.86 -9.52 20.66
CA LYS A 272 -2.66 -10.86 21.20
C LYS A 272 -2.39 -11.90 20.11
N LEU A 273 -3.11 -11.83 18.99
CA LEU A 273 -2.90 -12.73 17.85
C LEU A 273 -1.49 -12.57 17.26
N LEU A 274 -1.05 -11.32 17.07
CA LEU A 274 0.28 -11.02 16.56
C LEU A 274 1.37 -11.45 17.56
N ASP A 275 1.14 -11.32 18.86
CA ASP A 275 2.04 -11.83 19.91
C ASP A 275 2.18 -13.36 19.86
N ILE A 276 1.11 -14.09 19.53
CA ILE A 276 1.16 -15.55 19.38
C ILE A 276 2.03 -15.93 18.18
N TRP A 277 1.81 -15.29 17.03
CA TRP A 277 2.66 -15.50 15.86
C TRP A 277 4.10 -15.08 16.09
N ALA A 278 4.34 -14.00 16.83
CA ALA A 278 5.68 -13.59 17.21
C ALA A 278 6.40 -14.65 18.03
N LYS A 279 5.71 -15.25 19.01
CA LYS A 279 6.25 -16.36 19.83
C LYS A 279 6.51 -17.62 19.02
N LEU A 280 5.68 -17.90 18.00
CA LEU A 280 5.89 -18.99 17.05
C LEU A 280 7.12 -18.73 16.15
N ILE A 281 7.28 -17.50 15.65
CA ILE A 281 8.42 -17.10 14.81
C ILE A 281 9.73 -17.08 15.61
N ASP A 282 9.70 -16.62 16.86
CA ASP A 282 10.84 -16.62 17.76
C ASP A 282 11.20 -18.02 18.30
N GLY A 283 10.42 -19.05 17.93
CA GLY A 283 10.66 -20.46 18.28
C GLY A 283 10.37 -20.81 19.74
N ILE A 284 9.68 -19.92 20.47
CA ILE A 284 9.26 -20.18 21.86
C ILE A 284 8.13 -21.21 21.87
N TRP A 285 7.25 -21.14 20.87
CA TRP A 285 6.17 -22.09 20.64
C TRP A 285 6.39 -22.81 19.31
N VAL A 286 6.04 -24.09 19.26
CA VAL A 286 6.12 -24.92 18.07
C VAL A 286 4.76 -25.58 17.87
N ASP A 287 4.18 -25.39 16.69
CA ASP A 287 2.91 -26.00 16.28
C ASP A 287 3.14 -26.62 14.89
N GLU A 288 2.88 -27.93 14.74
CA GLU A 288 3.05 -28.63 13.47
C GLU A 288 2.00 -28.21 12.43
N ASP A 289 0.87 -27.65 12.88
CA ASP A 289 -0.23 -27.23 12.01
C ASP A 289 0.00 -25.84 11.37
N ILE A 290 1.06 -25.10 11.77
CA ILE A 290 1.39 -23.77 11.23
C ILE A 290 2.75 -23.83 10.50
N PRO A 291 2.77 -24.13 9.19
CA PRO A 291 4.01 -24.29 8.46
C PRO A 291 4.76 -22.97 8.21
N ASN A 292 4.05 -21.84 8.06
CA ASN A 292 4.66 -20.54 7.74
C ASN A 292 4.03 -19.37 8.54
N PRO A 293 4.38 -19.22 9.83
CA PRO A 293 3.78 -18.20 10.70
C PRO A 293 4.09 -16.75 10.25
N THR A 294 5.22 -16.51 9.57
CA THR A 294 5.57 -15.19 9.02
C THR A 294 4.63 -14.76 7.90
N ALA A 295 4.26 -15.67 7.01
CA ALA A 295 3.35 -15.39 5.90
C ALA A 295 1.93 -15.08 6.39
N ASP A 296 1.45 -15.83 7.39
CA ASP A 296 0.13 -15.62 7.99
C ASP A 296 0.05 -14.28 8.74
N LEU A 297 1.11 -13.91 9.46
CA LEU A 297 1.22 -12.61 10.12
C LEU A 297 1.19 -11.47 9.09
N VAL A 298 1.97 -11.58 8.01
CA VAL A 298 2.01 -10.57 6.94
C VAL A 298 0.64 -10.47 6.25
N ALA A 299 0.00 -11.60 5.94
CA ALA A 299 -1.32 -11.64 5.32
C ALA A 299 -2.38 -10.94 6.18
N HIS A 300 -2.39 -11.20 7.49
CA HIS A 300 -3.30 -10.54 8.42
C HIS A 300 -3.05 -9.03 8.49
N LEU A 301 -1.79 -8.60 8.59
CA LEU A 301 -1.42 -7.18 8.58
C LEU A 301 -1.77 -6.49 7.26
N THR A 302 -1.63 -7.17 6.11
CA THR A 302 -2.08 -6.63 4.82
C THR A 302 -3.61 -6.49 4.78
N GLN A 303 -4.35 -7.49 5.28
CA GLN A 303 -5.81 -7.42 5.33
C GLN A 303 -6.30 -6.31 6.25
N LEU A 304 -5.67 -6.12 7.41
CA LEU A 304 -5.96 -5.00 8.31
C LEU A 304 -5.70 -3.65 7.65
N ASN A 305 -4.70 -3.57 6.77
CA ASN A 305 -4.36 -2.35 6.05
C ASN A 305 -5.27 -2.06 4.84
N GLU A 306 -5.87 -3.08 4.23
CA GLU A 306 -6.81 -2.92 3.12
C GLU A 306 -8.22 -2.50 3.56
N ARG A 307 -8.53 -2.58 4.87
CA ARG A 307 -9.84 -2.19 5.41
C ARG A 307 -10.07 -0.67 5.31
N PRO A 308 -11.28 -0.23 4.93
CA PRO A 308 -11.60 1.20 4.74
C PRO A 308 -11.66 2.00 6.06
N ASP A 309 -11.94 1.34 7.18
CA ASP A 309 -12.05 1.95 8.52
C ASP A 309 -10.70 1.95 9.25
N LYS A 310 -9.71 2.64 8.67
CA LYS A 310 -8.36 2.70 9.21
C LYS A 310 -8.32 3.47 10.53
N SER A 311 -8.30 2.76 11.65
CA SER A 311 -8.07 3.37 12.96
C SER A 311 -6.57 3.69 13.15
N PRO A 312 -6.23 4.79 13.88
CA PRO A 312 -4.83 5.12 14.17
C PRO A 312 -4.12 4.02 14.98
N ALA A 313 -4.87 3.29 15.82
CA ALA A 313 -4.35 2.17 16.61
C ALA A 313 -3.86 1.01 15.73
N GLN A 314 -4.60 0.63 14.68
CA GLN A 314 -4.17 -0.42 13.74
C GLN A 314 -2.95 0.01 12.90
N MET A 315 -2.83 1.31 12.59
CA MET A 315 -1.65 1.85 11.93
C MET A 315 -0.41 1.81 12.83
N GLN A 316 -0.58 2.09 14.13
CA GLN A 316 0.50 1.94 15.12
C GLN A 316 0.88 0.47 15.31
N LEU A 317 -0.09 -0.43 15.30
CA LEU A 317 0.13 -1.88 15.38
C LEU A 317 0.92 -2.39 14.19
N THR A 318 0.52 -2.04 12.96
CA THR A 318 1.28 -2.39 11.74
C THR A 318 2.70 -1.80 11.77
N GLN A 319 2.89 -0.58 12.29
CA GLN A 319 4.23 -0.02 12.45
C GLN A 319 5.07 -0.78 13.48
N LYS A 320 4.52 -1.09 14.65
CA LYS A 320 5.20 -1.86 15.71
C LYS A 320 5.68 -3.21 15.18
N TRP A 321 4.79 -3.95 14.52
CA TRP A 321 5.11 -5.28 14.01
C TRP A 321 5.96 -5.27 12.75
N ALA A 322 5.82 -4.27 11.89
CA ALA A 322 6.74 -4.12 10.77
C ALA A 322 8.16 -3.76 11.23
N LEU A 323 8.33 -2.88 12.22
CA LEU A 323 9.63 -2.61 12.84
C LEU A 323 10.22 -3.87 13.49
N TRP A 324 9.36 -4.68 14.14
CA TRP A 324 9.78 -5.97 14.70
C TRP A 324 10.22 -6.97 13.60
N LEU A 325 9.51 -7.06 12.48
CA LEU A 325 9.90 -7.90 11.33
C LEU A 325 11.21 -7.45 10.67
N MET A 326 11.56 -6.17 10.79
CA MET A 326 12.77 -5.58 10.22
C MET A 326 14.05 -5.89 11.01
N HIS A 327 13.92 -6.45 12.22
CA HIS A 327 15.07 -6.89 13.00
C HIS A 327 15.83 -8.03 12.28
N GLU A 328 17.15 -8.03 12.46
CA GLU A 328 18.15 -8.72 11.62
C GLU A 328 18.00 -10.25 11.50
N SER A 329 17.21 -10.89 12.37
CA SER A 329 17.01 -12.34 12.44
C SER A 329 15.76 -12.85 11.70
N ARG A 330 15.03 -12.00 10.97
CA ARG A 330 13.72 -12.31 10.37
C ARG A 330 13.68 -11.97 8.88
N ASP A 331 12.71 -11.17 8.45
CA ASP A 331 12.42 -10.86 7.05
C ASP A 331 12.29 -9.34 6.82
N PRO A 332 13.41 -8.62 6.60
CA PRO A 332 13.40 -7.16 6.46
C PRO A 332 12.65 -6.68 5.22
N GLU A 333 12.62 -7.48 4.14
CA GLU A 333 11.91 -7.13 2.90
C GLU A 333 10.39 -7.12 3.07
N GLN A 334 9.83 -8.07 3.82
CA GLN A 334 8.38 -8.16 4.06
C GLN A 334 7.92 -7.08 5.03
N GLY A 335 8.69 -6.81 6.09
CA GLY A 335 8.45 -5.70 7.00
C GLY A 335 8.43 -4.34 6.28
N LEU A 336 9.38 -4.11 5.36
CA LEU A 336 9.39 -2.89 4.56
C LEU A 336 8.20 -2.81 3.59
N LYS A 337 7.87 -3.90 2.89
CA LYS A 337 6.70 -3.95 2.01
C LYS A 337 5.41 -3.64 2.76
N LEU A 338 5.26 -4.11 3.99
CA LEU A 338 4.14 -3.79 4.87
C LEU A 338 4.07 -2.31 5.24
N LEU A 339 5.19 -1.66 5.55
CA LEU A 339 5.20 -0.21 5.83
C LEU A 339 4.87 0.62 4.58
N VAL A 340 5.38 0.18 3.43
CA VAL A 340 5.15 0.81 2.12
C VAL A 340 3.68 0.68 1.70
N SER A 341 3.09 -0.50 1.87
CA SER A 341 1.67 -0.75 1.57
C SER A 341 0.76 -0.08 2.61
N SER A 342 1.18 -0.04 3.89
CA SER A 342 0.47 0.62 4.99
C SER A 342 0.16 2.08 4.71
N ARG A 343 1.08 2.76 4.02
CA ARG A 343 0.97 4.20 3.79
C ARG A 343 0.38 4.61 2.44
N GLY A 344 0.05 3.64 1.57
CA GLY A 344 -0.67 3.85 0.29
C GLY A 344 0.03 4.81 -0.70
N PRO A 345 0.11 4.49 -2.01
CA PRO A 345 0.58 5.46 -2.98
C PRO A 345 -0.46 6.59 -3.11
N THR A 346 -0.09 7.82 -2.77
CA THR A 346 -0.94 9.03 -2.94
C THR A 346 -1.27 9.35 -4.40
N ARG A 347 -0.89 8.48 -5.36
CA ARG A 347 -0.95 8.72 -6.80
C ARG A 347 -1.89 7.80 -7.60
N ALA A 348 -2.53 6.79 -6.99
CA ALA A 348 -3.25 5.78 -7.76
C ALA A 348 -4.67 5.47 -7.25
N THR A 349 -5.55 6.48 -7.19
CA THR A 349 -6.99 6.24 -7.41
C THR A 349 -7.55 7.39 -8.25
N GLY A 350 -7.70 7.13 -9.55
CA GLY A 350 -8.32 8.04 -10.49
C GLY A 350 -9.75 8.39 -10.08
N LYS A 351 -10.07 9.67 -10.20
CA LYS A 351 -11.37 10.33 -9.99
C LYS A 351 -11.74 10.62 -8.53
N ARG A 352 -11.69 11.93 -8.24
CA ARG A 352 -12.37 12.66 -7.15
C ARG A 352 -11.60 12.88 -5.84
N ARG A 353 -10.54 13.69 -5.91
CA ARG A 353 -10.06 14.55 -4.80
C ARG A 353 -9.08 15.61 -5.32
N GLN A 354 -9.57 16.56 -6.12
CA GLN A 354 -8.76 17.69 -6.63
C GLN A 354 -8.72 18.90 -5.69
N THR A 355 -9.40 18.87 -4.54
CA THR A 355 -9.53 20.08 -3.69
C THR A 355 -8.57 20.14 -2.48
N HIS A 356 -7.79 19.09 -2.19
CA HIS A 356 -6.86 19.07 -1.03
C HIS A 356 -5.44 18.57 -1.35
N GLN A 357 -4.90 18.87 -2.54
CA GLN A 357 -3.54 18.42 -2.89
C GLN A 357 -2.40 19.30 -2.36
N ASN A 358 -2.69 20.46 -1.74
CA ASN A 358 -1.65 21.42 -1.34
C ASN A 358 -1.27 21.43 0.15
N ASN A 359 -1.98 20.71 1.02
CA ASN A 359 -1.63 20.61 2.43
C ASN A 359 -1.36 19.15 2.79
N LYS A 360 -0.17 18.64 2.46
CA LYS A 360 0.45 17.62 3.31
C LYS A 360 0.74 18.33 4.62
N SER A 361 0.09 17.95 5.72
CA SER A 361 0.34 18.56 7.01
C SER A 361 1.81 18.38 7.37
N ILE A 362 2.41 19.39 8.01
CA ILE A 362 3.77 19.32 8.55
C ILE A 362 3.93 18.07 9.44
N GLU A 363 2.87 17.71 10.16
CA GLU A 363 2.72 16.51 10.99
C GLU A 363 3.01 15.20 10.22
N ASP A 364 2.58 15.07 8.96
CA ASP A 364 2.86 13.87 8.16
C ASP A 364 4.35 13.72 7.83
N MET A 365 5.06 14.84 7.67
CA MET A 365 6.50 14.85 7.38
C MET A 365 7.35 14.54 8.62
N GLU A 366 6.95 15.06 9.78
CA GLU A 366 7.58 14.75 11.07
C GLU A 366 7.41 13.27 11.43
N MET A 367 6.20 12.72 11.29
CA MET A 367 5.95 11.28 11.50
C MET A 367 6.74 10.39 10.54
N ASP A 368 6.98 10.83 9.30
CA ASP A 368 7.82 10.10 8.34
C ASP A 368 9.31 10.12 8.76
N GLN A 369 9.79 11.24 9.31
CA GLN A 369 11.16 11.37 9.84
C GLN A 369 11.37 10.54 11.11
N ASP A 370 10.41 10.56 12.04
CA ASP A 370 10.44 9.74 13.25
C ASP A 370 10.47 8.25 12.91
N LEU A 371 9.63 7.81 11.97
CA LEU A 371 9.63 6.42 11.52
C LEU A 371 10.93 6.05 10.81
N LEU A 372 11.51 6.94 10.01
CA LEU A 372 12.82 6.74 9.42
C LEU A 372 13.91 6.55 10.49
N SER A 373 13.87 7.32 11.58
CA SER A 373 14.83 7.17 12.68
C SER A 373 14.73 5.78 13.34
N ARG A 374 13.51 5.31 13.60
CA ARG A 374 13.25 3.96 14.15
C ARG A 374 13.66 2.85 13.18
N ILE A 375 13.46 3.05 11.88
CA ILE A 375 13.94 2.10 10.86
C ILE A 375 15.45 2.04 10.85
N LYS A 376 16.16 3.17 10.94
CA LYS A 376 17.64 3.19 10.98
C LYS A 376 18.18 2.43 12.18
N GLU A 377 17.55 2.55 13.34
CA GLU A 377 17.92 1.81 14.54
C GLU A 377 17.72 0.29 14.36
N ALA A 378 16.66 -0.13 13.66
CA ALA A 378 16.38 -1.54 13.43
C ALA A 378 17.22 -2.15 12.30
N ASN A 379 17.32 -1.47 11.15
CA ASN A 379 18.04 -1.94 9.97
C ASN A 379 18.45 -0.79 9.01
N PRO A 380 19.76 -0.53 8.83
CA PRO A 380 20.24 0.56 7.98
C PRO A 380 20.00 0.32 6.48
N VAL A 381 19.98 -0.93 6.01
CA VAL A 381 19.78 -1.25 4.58
C VAL A 381 18.32 -1.00 4.19
N ALA A 382 17.38 -1.39 5.05
CA ALA A 382 15.97 -1.13 4.83
C ALA A 382 15.63 0.37 4.94
N ALA A 383 16.41 1.14 5.73
CA ALA A 383 16.29 2.59 5.78
C ALA A 383 16.54 3.24 4.40
N VAL A 384 17.56 2.78 3.67
CA VAL A 384 17.87 3.30 2.31
C VAL A 384 16.73 2.99 1.33
N GLN A 385 16.15 1.79 1.41
CA GLN A 385 15.00 1.42 0.57
C GLN A 385 13.74 2.22 0.94
N TYR A 386 13.54 2.53 2.22
CA TYR A 386 12.46 3.41 2.67
C TYR A 386 12.67 4.85 2.19
N LEU A 387 13.90 5.38 2.26
CA LEU A 387 14.25 6.68 1.69
C LEU A 387 13.95 6.75 0.18
N GLU A 388 14.27 5.69 -0.55
CA GLU A 388 13.93 5.58 -1.97
C GLU A 388 12.40 5.62 -2.19
N TYR A 389 11.62 4.87 -1.42
CA TYR A 389 10.15 4.94 -1.47
C TYR A 389 9.62 6.36 -1.19
N MET A 390 10.17 7.02 -0.17
CA MET A 390 9.80 8.37 0.25
C MET A 390 10.02 9.42 -0.85
N ILE A 391 11.10 9.26 -1.61
CA ILE A 391 11.47 10.14 -2.72
C ILE A 391 10.65 9.82 -3.97
N LEU A 392 10.60 8.54 -4.39
CA LEU A 392 10.03 8.16 -5.69
C LEU A 392 8.50 8.12 -5.67
N GLN A 393 7.90 7.49 -4.66
CA GLN A 393 6.44 7.25 -4.63
C GLN A 393 5.69 8.38 -3.92
N ARG A 394 6.24 8.89 -2.81
CA ARG A 394 5.61 9.94 -2.00
C ARG A 394 5.98 11.37 -2.39
N GLY A 395 7.05 11.54 -3.17
CA GLY A 395 7.50 12.85 -3.65
C GLY A 395 7.77 13.85 -2.52
N ASN A 396 8.36 13.41 -1.41
CA ASN A 396 8.75 14.32 -0.34
C ASN A 396 9.74 15.37 -0.87
N LYS A 397 9.61 16.63 -0.44
CA LYS A 397 10.42 17.77 -0.90
C LYS A 397 11.43 18.24 0.14
N ALA A 398 11.53 17.57 1.29
CA ALA A 398 12.47 17.93 2.34
C ALA A 398 13.93 17.78 1.84
N ARG A 399 14.70 18.88 1.88
CA ARG A 399 16.11 18.92 1.47
C ARG A 399 16.98 17.92 2.23
N GLU A 400 16.69 17.70 3.51
CA GLU A 400 17.42 16.79 4.38
C GLU A 400 17.36 15.34 3.90
N ILE A 401 16.17 14.85 3.53
CA ILE A 401 15.96 13.47 3.04
C ILE A 401 16.68 13.26 1.71
N HIS A 402 16.60 14.25 0.82
CA HIS A 402 17.32 14.19 -0.45
C HIS A 402 18.83 14.22 -0.26
N MET A 403 19.34 15.03 0.67
CA MET A 403 20.76 15.10 0.99
C MET A 403 21.28 13.80 1.62
N GLU A 404 20.54 13.26 2.59
CA GLU A 404 20.88 11.99 3.23
C GLU A 404 20.93 10.86 2.19
N TYR A 405 19.89 10.73 1.37
CA TYR A 405 19.87 9.71 0.33
C TYR A 405 20.97 9.89 -0.72
N ALA A 406 21.28 11.13 -1.09
CA ALA A 406 22.41 11.41 -1.99
C ALA A 406 23.74 10.93 -1.40
N SER A 407 23.93 11.20 -0.10
CA SER A 407 25.14 10.81 0.63
C SER A 407 25.26 9.29 0.73
N THR A 408 24.19 8.58 1.06
CA THR A 408 24.20 7.10 1.13
C THR A 408 24.45 6.46 -0.22
N CYS A 409 23.83 6.96 -1.30
CA CYS A 409 24.07 6.43 -2.65
C CYS A 409 25.54 6.55 -3.07
N ILE A 410 26.20 7.64 -2.68
CA ILE A 410 27.61 7.87 -3.01
C ILE A 410 28.50 7.06 -2.09
N ASP A 411 28.22 7.02 -0.79
CA ASP A 411 28.98 6.21 0.16
C ASP A 411 28.92 4.72 -0.21
N GLU A 412 27.79 4.22 -0.74
CA GLU A 412 27.68 2.87 -1.33
C GLU A 412 28.61 2.67 -2.54
N VAL A 413 28.57 3.59 -3.52
CA VAL A 413 29.43 3.53 -4.72
C VAL A 413 30.91 3.60 -4.34
N LEU A 414 31.26 4.49 -3.42
CA LEU A 414 32.61 4.65 -2.88
C LEU A 414 33.04 3.42 -2.06
N GLY A 415 32.11 2.79 -1.34
CA GLY A 415 32.33 1.53 -0.62
C GLY A 415 32.69 0.39 -1.57
N TYR A 416 31.96 0.22 -2.68
CA TYR A 416 32.32 -0.79 -3.70
C TYR A 416 33.68 -0.50 -4.34
N LEU A 417 34.02 0.77 -4.58
CA LEU A 417 35.33 1.15 -5.12
C LEU A 417 36.49 0.91 -4.15
N LYS A 418 36.27 1.02 -2.83
CA LYS A 418 37.26 0.71 -1.78
C LYS A 418 37.42 -0.78 -1.55
N ASN A 419 36.32 -1.52 -1.47
CA ASN A 419 36.33 -2.92 -1.06
C ASN A 419 36.72 -3.87 -2.21
N GLU A 420 36.43 -3.50 -3.46
CA GLU A 420 36.64 -4.35 -4.63
C GLU A 420 37.51 -3.66 -5.69
N GLU A 421 38.84 -3.83 -5.61
CA GLU A 421 39.77 -3.33 -6.65
C GLU A 421 39.43 -3.82 -8.07
N ALA A 422 38.75 -4.97 -8.19
CA ALA A 422 38.29 -5.50 -9.46
C ALA A 422 37.24 -4.60 -10.12
N VAL A 423 36.35 -3.99 -9.34
CA VAL A 423 35.31 -3.05 -9.82
C VAL A 423 35.97 -1.77 -10.33
N GLU A 424 36.93 -1.25 -9.56
CA GLU A 424 37.69 -0.07 -9.93
C GLU A 424 38.45 -0.28 -11.26
N ARG A 425 39.14 -1.41 -11.41
CA ARG A 425 39.81 -1.81 -12.66
C ARG A 425 38.82 -1.98 -13.82
N LEU A 426 37.67 -2.60 -13.58
CA LEU A 426 36.64 -2.80 -14.61
C LEU A 426 36.06 -1.47 -15.10
N TRP A 427 35.73 -0.56 -14.20
CA TRP A 427 35.16 0.75 -14.55
C TRP A 427 36.17 1.60 -15.30
N ARG A 428 37.45 1.59 -14.89
CA ARG A 428 38.53 2.25 -15.64
C ARG A 428 38.73 1.65 -17.02
N ALA A 429 38.75 0.31 -17.13
CA ALA A 429 38.89 -0.37 -18.42
C ALA A 429 37.73 -0.03 -19.36
N LYS A 430 36.50 0.09 -18.84
CA LYS A 430 35.32 0.48 -19.63
C LYS A 430 35.35 1.94 -20.06
N ALA A 431 35.75 2.86 -19.19
CA ALA A 431 35.97 4.26 -19.55
C ALA A 431 37.02 4.39 -20.66
N ALA A 432 38.19 3.75 -20.49
CA ALA A 432 39.25 3.73 -21.50
C ALA A 432 38.80 3.06 -22.82
N SER A 433 38.02 1.97 -22.75
CA SER A 433 37.47 1.30 -23.93
C SER A 433 36.48 2.18 -24.68
N TYR A 434 35.64 2.94 -23.96
CA TYR A 434 34.72 3.88 -24.56
C TYR A 434 35.47 5.04 -25.24
N SER A 435 36.44 5.65 -24.54
CA SER A 435 37.27 6.73 -25.09
C SER A 435 38.04 6.30 -26.34
N SER A 436 38.51 5.05 -26.41
CA SER A 436 39.19 4.48 -27.57
C SER A 436 38.22 4.03 -28.68
N SER A 437 37.04 3.50 -28.33
CA SER A 437 36.03 3.08 -29.32
C SER A 437 35.41 4.29 -30.03
N SER A 438 35.21 5.39 -29.31
CA SER A 438 34.79 6.69 -29.87
C SER A 438 35.77 7.17 -30.95
N SER A 439 37.07 6.91 -30.80
CA SER A 439 38.09 7.19 -31.81
C SER A 439 38.17 6.15 -32.95
N SER A 440 37.71 4.91 -32.76
CA SER A 440 37.80 3.84 -33.79
C SER A 440 36.56 3.69 -34.67
N ALA A 441 35.37 4.07 -34.18
CA ALA A 441 34.10 4.01 -34.92
C ALA A 441 34.03 4.94 -36.15
N THR A 442 35.09 5.70 -36.42
CA THR A 442 35.21 6.65 -37.53
C THR A 442 36.02 6.12 -38.71
N SER A 443 36.62 4.92 -38.60
CA SER A 443 37.49 4.36 -39.64
C SER A 443 36.80 3.45 -40.67
N SER A 444 35.54 3.05 -40.45
CA SER A 444 34.78 2.24 -41.40
C SER A 444 34.13 3.10 -42.49
N GLN A 445 34.51 2.86 -43.74
CA GLN A 445 33.95 3.40 -44.99
C GLN A 445 32.49 2.96 -45.23
N SER A 446 31.59 3.14 -44.26
CA SER A 446 30.14 2.97 -44.46
C SER A 446 29.48 4.35 -44.55
N SER A 447 28.64 4.53 -45.56
CA SER A 447 28.07 5.79 -46.04
C SER A 447 27.08 6.51 -45.10
N ILE A 448 26.96 6.11 -43.83
CA ILE A 448 26.20 6.84 -42.81
C ILE A 448 26.92 6.67 -41.45
N PRO A 449 27.56 7.70 -40.88
CA PRO A 449 28.12 7.61 -39.55
C PRO A 449 26.98 7.65 -38.52
N SER A 450 26.63 6.51 -37.92
CA SER A 450 25.81 6.53 -36.70
C SER A 450 26.64 7.10 -35.55
N ALA A 451 26.08 8.04 -34.79
CA ALA A 451 26.75 8.62 -33.64
C ALA A 451 26.99 7.52 -32.58
N PRO A 452 28.16 7.51 -31.91
CA PRO A 452 28.39 6.58 -30.81
C PRO A 452 27.35 6.79 -29.70
N PRO A 453 26.86 5.71 -29.06
CA PRO A 453 25.88 5.83 -27.99
C PRO A 453 26.50 6.59 -26.79
N PRO A 454 25.72 7.39 -26.05
CA PRO A 454 26.20 8.08 -24.85
C PRO A 454 26.83 7.13 -23.82
N PHE A 455 27.85 7.59 -23.10
CA PHE A 455 28.63 6.77 -22.16
C PHE A 455 27.76 6.06 -21.13
N ALA A 456 26.73 6.74 -20.59
CA ALA A 456 25.81 6.14 -19.62
C ALA A 456 25.07 4.89 -20.18
N SER A 457 24.66 4.92 -21.45
CA SER A 457 24.02 3.77 -22.11
C SER A 457 25.01 2.67 -22.48
N TYR A 458 26.23 3.04 -22.89
CA TYR A 458 27.32 2.09 -23.11
C TYR A 458 27.68 1.36 -21.81
N PHE A 459 27.79 2.09 -20.70
CA PHE A 459 28.06 1.52 -19.40
C PHE A 459 26.93 0.56 -18.97
N ALA A 460 25.66 0.98 -19.10
CA ALA A 460 24.51 0.14 -18.76
C ALA A 460 24.43 -1.15 -19.59
N SER A 461 24.76 -1.11 -20.89
CA SER A 461 24.65 -2.28 -21.78
C SER A 461 25.86 -3.21 -21.75
N THR A 462 27.07 -2.69 -21.50
CA THR A 462 28.31 -3.48 -21.63
C THR A 462 28.87 -3.99 -20.31
N THR A 463 28.32 -3.56 -19.16
CA THR A 463 28.72 -4.07 -17.85
C THR A 463 27.79 -5.19 -17.40
N PRO A 464 28.33 -6.32 -16.88
CA PRO A 464 27.50 -7.41 -16.37
C PRO A 464 26.67 -6.92 -15.18
N ASP A 465 25.47 -7.49 -15.02
CA ASP A 465 24.61 -7.11 -13.91
C ASP A 465 25.27 -7.46 -12.57
N SER A 466 25.37 -6.47 -11.69
CA SER A 466 26.11 -6.54 -10.44
C SER A 466 25.57 -5.47 -9.48
N PRO A 467 25.66 -5.67 -8.15
CA PRO A 467 25.21 -4.67 -7.18
C PRO A 467 25.94 -3.34 -7.35
N SER A 468 27.23 -3.36 -7.69
CA SER A 468 28.03 -2.15 -7.95
C SER A 468 27.58 -1.38 -9.20
N LYS A 469 27.21 -2.07 -10.29
CA LYS A 469 26.59 -1.46 -11.48
C LYS A 469 25.27 -0.77 -11.13
N ARG A 470 24.39 -1.47 -10.43
CA ARG A 470 23.07 -0.95 -10.03
C ARG A 470 23.21 0.27 -9.11
N ALA A 471 24.14 0.23 -8.14
CA ALA A 471 24.44 1.36 -7.27
C ALA A 471 24.92 2.60 -8.07
N ARG A 472 25.86 2.41 -9.01
CA ARG A 472 26.34 3.52 -9.86
C ARG A 472 25.23 4.12 -10.72
N LEU A 473 24.46 3.28 -11.42
CA LEU A 473 23.35 3.76 -12.26
C LEU A 473 22.26 4.45 -11.43
N LYS A 474 21.93 3.90 -10.26
CA LYS A 474 20.98 4.50 -9.30
C LYS A 474 21.46 5.87 -8.83
N SER A 475 22.74 6.02 -8.49
CA SER A 475 23.33 7.30 -8.12
C SER A 475 23.27 8.32 -9.28
N LEU A 476 23.59 7.91 -10.51
CA LEU A 476 23.52 8.78 -11.70
C LEU A 476 22.10 9.27 -11.97
N LEU A 477 21.11 8.37 -11.89
CA LEU A 477 19.71 8.73 -12.07
C LEU A 477 19.24 9.68 -10.98
N PHE A 478 19.59 9.43 -9.70
CA PHE A 478 19.20 10.27 -8.59
C PHE A 478 19.82 11.68 -8.65
N LEU A 479 21.13 11.76 -8.85
CA LEU A 479 21.84 13.05 -8.93
C LEU A 479 21.31 13.92 -10.09
N GLN A 480 20.95 13.30 -11.21
CA GLN A 480 20.37 14.02 -12.33
C GLN A 480 18.93 14.49 -12.05
N THR A 481 18.12 13.62 -11.47
CA THR A 481 16.66 13.82 -11.27
C THR A 481 16.34 14.79 -10.13
N SER A 482 17.03 14.69 -9.00
CA SER A 482 16.79 15.57 -7.86
C SER A 482 17.49 16.93 -8.07
N ALA A 483 16.84 17.99 -7.59
CA ALA A 483 17.42 19.33 -7.49
C ALA A 483 17.49 19.81 -6.02
N LEU A 484 17.05 18.98 -5.07
CA LEU A 484 16.82 19.34 -3.68
C LEU A 484 17.96 18.90 -2.75
N TYR A 485 19.13 18.56 -3.28
CA TYR A 485 20.33 18.24 -2.51
C TYR A 485 21.42 19.29 -2.75
N ASP A 486 22.41 19.34 -1.86
CA ASP A 486 23.56 20.24 -2.02
C ASP A 486 24.64 19.60 -2.90
N ALA A 487 24.79 20.10 -4.12
CA ALA A 487 25.76 19.57 -5.08
C ALA A 487 27.22 19.83 -4.66
N SER A 488 27.48 20.88 -3.88
CA SER A 488 28.83 21.24 -3.44
C SER A 488 29.40 20.21 -2.46
N VAL A 489 28.65 19.89 -1.41
CA VAL A 489 29.01 18.91 -0.38
C VAL A 489 29.27 17.52 -0.98
N ILE A 490 28.44 17.13 -1.94
CA ILE A 490 28.58 15.87 -2.64
C ILE A 490 29.84 15.84 -3.51
N LYS A 491 30.11 16.93 -4.24
CA LYS A 491 31.31 17.06 -5.06
C LYS A 491 32.57 16.95 -4.21
N GLU A 492 32.62 17.64 -3.08
CA GLU A 492 33.73 17.55 -2.12
C GLU A 492 33.95 16.11 -1.66
N ARG A 493 32.88 15.37 -1.30
CA ARG A 493 33.00 13.94 -0.94
C ARG A 493 33.60 13.05 -2.04
N ILE A 494 33.27 13.32 -3.31
CA ILE A 494 33.83 12.55 -4.44
C ILE A 494 35.30 12.92 -4.67
N LEU A 495 35.67 14.20 -4.51
CA LEU A 495 37.05 14.68 -4.68
C LEU A 495 37.96 14.26 -3.52
N ASP A 496 37.44 14.24 -2.29
CA ASP A 496 38.17 13.79 -1.10
C ASP A 496 38.41 12.28 -1.10
N PHE A 497 37.61 11.54 -1.88
CA PHE A 497 37.77 10.10 -2.01
C PHE A 497 39.06 9.74 -2.76
N HIS A 498 40.03 9.23 -2.01
CA HIS A 498 41.28 8.67 -2.51
C HIS A 498 41.33 7.17 -2.22
N VAL A 499 41.58 6.36 -3.26
CA VAL A 499 41.85 4.94 -3.10
C VAL A 499 43.27 4.78 -2.51
N ASP A 500 43.35 4.19 -1.32
CA ASP A 500 44.59 3.77 -0.63
C ASP A 500 45.59 4.85 -0.19
N GLY A 501 45.16 6.06 0.19
CA GLY A 501 46.07 7.09 0.75
C GLY A 501 47.20 7.52 -0.22
N LYS A 502 47.11 7.10 -1.48
CA LYS A 502 47.97 7.54 -2.56
C LYS A 502 47.18 8.63 -3.27
N ALA A 503 47.74 9.84 -3.28
CA ALA A 503 47.28 10.90 -4.18
C ALA A 503 47.09 10.30 -5.57
N ALA A 504 45.97 10.64 -6.24
CA ALA A 504 45.75 10.27 -7.63
C ALA A 504 47.07 10.51 -8.39
N LYS A 505 47.65 9.46 -8.96
CA LYS A 505 48.91 9.60 -9.70
C LYS A 505 48.74 10.77 -10.67
N ALA A 506 49.61 11.77 -10.58
CA ALA A 506 49.53 12.98 -11.41
C ALA A 506 49.33 12.57 -12.88
N GLY A 507 48.14 12.87 -13.43
CA GLY A 507 47.74 12.49 -14.79
C GLY A 507 46.67 11.38 -14.92
N GLN A 508 46.11 10.83 -13.83
CA GLN A 508 44.97 9.90 -13.92
C GLN A 508 43.61 10.62 -13.87
N LYS A 509 42.77 10.36 -14.86
CA LYS A 509 41.40 10.89 -14.98
C LYS A 509 40.48 10.33 -13.88
N PRO A 510 39.54 11.11 -13.34
CA PRO A 510 38.62 10.65 -12.30
C PRO A 510 37.70 9.54 -12.82
N ILE A 511 37.50 8.48 -12.02
CA ILE A 511 36.64 7.33 -12.37
C ILE A 511 35.16 7.75 -12.50
N LEU A 512 34.76 8.72 -11.68
CA LEU A 512 33.40 9.25 -11.57
C LEU A 512 33.26 10.60 -12.30
N SER A 513 33.87 10.73 -13.48
CA SER A 513 33.84 11.95 -14.29
C SER A 513 32.42 12.35 -14.72
N LEU A 514 31.57 11.38 -15.06
CA LEU A 514 30.17 11.65 -15.44
C LEU A 514 29.36 12.19 -14.24
N GLU A 515 29.55 11.62 -13.06
CA GLU A 515 28.93 12.05 -11.82
C GLU A 515 29.37 13.48 -11.45
N LEU A 516 30.66 13.80 -11.61
CA LEU A 516 31.20 15.15 -11.42
C LEU A 516 30.61 16.15 -12.42
N ALA A 517 30.45 15.76 -13.70
CA ALA A 517 29.82 16.60 -14.71
C ALA A 517 28.35 16.92 -14.37
N ILE A 518 27.60 15.98 -13.78
CA ILE A 518 26.23 16.23 -13.30
C ILE A 518 26.23 17.23 -12.13
N LEU A 519 27.17 17.10 -11.20
CA LEU A 519 27.25 18.00 -10.04
C LEU A 519 27.66 19.42 -10.45
N GLU A 520 28.65 19.56 -11.33
CA GLU A 520 29.07 20.85 -11.89
C GLU A 520 27.95 21.49 -12.72
N SER A 521 27.12 20.68 -13.39
CA SER A 521 25.97 21.21 -14.10
C SER A 521 24.94 21.82 -13.16
N LYS A 522 24.76 21.25 -11.97
CA LYS A 522 23.86 21.78 -10.93
C LYS A 522 24.42 23.02 -10.25
N LEU A 523 25.75 23.19 -10.23
CA LEU A 523 26.43 24.39 -9.74
C LEU A 523 26.47 25.54 -10.77
N GLY A 524 26.00 25.32 -12.01
CA GLY A 524 26.03 26.31 -13.08
C GLY A 524 27.39 26.47 -13.77
N ASN A 525 28.36 25.61 -13.49
CA ASN A 525 29.69 25.66 -14.09
C ASN A 525 29.72 25.00 -15.47
N HIS A 526 28.97 25.55 -16.43
CA HIS A 526 28.75 24.93 -17.73
C HIS A 526 30.04 24.63 -18.51
N ARG A 527 31.07 25.48 -18.36
CA ARG A 527 32.35 25.28 -19.04
C ARG A 527 33.10 24.05 -18.51
N THR A 528 33.13 23.83 -17.20
CA THR A 528 33.82 22.67 -16.61
C THR A 528 33.08 21.37 -16.91
N VAL A 529 31.75 21.42 -17.04
CA VAL A 529 30.93 20.29 -17.51
C VAL A 529 31.34 19.88 -18.92
N LEU A 530 31.44 20.83 -19.85
CA LEU A 530 31.82 20.56 -21.23
C LEU A 530 33.27 20.10 -21.34
N GLU A 531 34.19 20.69 -20.56
CA GLU A 531 35.57 20.23 -20.45
C GLU A 531 35.63 18.79 -19.92
N CYS A 532 34.86 18.43 -18.89
CA CYS A 532 34.82 17.07 -18.35
C CYS A 532 34.18 16.05 -19.32
N LEU A 533 33.08 16.41 -20.00
CA LEU A 533 32.44 15.51 -20.98
C LEU A 533 33.32 15.27 -22.21
N VAL A 534 34.02 16.29 -22.70
CA VAL A 534 34.85 16.20 -23.90
C VAL A 534 36.24 15.65 -23.59
N ASP A 535 36.93 16.13 -22.55
CA ASP A 535 38.27 15.65 -22.19
C ASP A 535 38.19 14.32 -21.44
N ASP A 536 37.50 14.26 -20.29
CA ASP A 536 37.55 13.09 -19.41
C ASP A 536 36.77 11.89 -19.95
N VAL A 537 35.51 12.10 -20.36
CA VAL A 537 34.62 11.02 -20.83
C VAL A 537 34.78 10.76 -22.34
N ARG A 538 35.11 11.79 -23.12
CA ARG A 538 35.07 11.80 -24.61
C ARG A 538 33.70 11.46 -25.18
N ASP A 539 32.64 11.95 -24.53
CA ASP A 539 31.26 11.78 -24.94
C ASP A 539 30.71 13.06 -25.61
N GLY A 540 30.96 13.19 -26.91
CA GLY A 540 30.44 14.30 -27.70
C GLY A 540 28.92 14.30 -27.85
N ALA A 541 28.28 13.12 -27.78
CA ALA A 541 26.82 13.02 -27.88
C ALA A 541 26.13 13.57 -26.63
N SER A 542 26.66 13.29 -25.44
CA SER A 542 26.17 13.88 -24.18
C SER A 542 26.49 15.39 -24.10
N ALA A 543 27.64 15.84 -24.59
CA ALA A 543 27.97 17.26 -24.64
C ALA A 543 27.02 18.06 -25.57
N GLU A 544 26.69 17.51 -26.75
CA GLU A 544 25.68 18.07 -27.65
C GLU A 544 24.28 18.06 -27.02
N ALA A 545 23.91 16.95 -26.38
CA ALA A 545 22.63 16.82 -25.69
C ALA A 545 22.50 17.79 -24.51
N TYR A 546 23.61 18.13 -23.84
CA TYR A 546 23.65 19.13 -22.77
C TYR A 546 23.42 20.56 -23.31
N CYS A 547 24.08 20.91 -24.42
CA CYS A 547 23.94 22.23 -25.06
C CYS A 547 22.55 22.46 -25.67
N THR A 548 21.93 21.39 -26.17
CA THR A 548 20.56 21.42 -26.75
C THR A 548 19.47 21.09 -25.75
N GLY A 549 19.85 20.59 -24.57
CA GLY A 549 18.97 20.19 -23.50
C GLY A 549 18.18 21.36 -22.93
N ARG A 550 17.02 21.04 -22.34
CA ARG A 550 16.15 22.04 -21.71
C ARG A 550 16.81 22.55 -20.42
N ASN A 551 16.71 23.85 -20.14
CA ASN A 551 17.03 24.38 -18.81
C ASN A 551 16.19 23.63 -17.76
N GLY A 552 16.88 22.93 -16.85
CA GLY A 552 16.27 22.18 -15.77
C GLY A 552 15.73 23.16 -14.74
N GLY A 553 14.41 23.17 -14.53
CA GLY A 553 13.77 24.07 -13.58
C GLY A 553 14.26 23.87 -12.15
N GLY A 554 14.49 24.99 -11.46
CA GLY A 554 14.59 25.09 -10.00
C GLY A 554 15.97 25.45 -9.44
N ASN A 555 17.06 25.07 -10.10
CA ASN A 555 18.43 25.27 -9.55
C ASN A 555 19.48 25.61 -10.62
N GLY A 556 19.06 26.21 -11.74
CA GLY A 556 19.97 26.67 -12.82
C GLY A 556 20.65 25.58 -13.67
N GLY A 557 20.67 24.32 -13.22
CA GLY A 557 21.40 23.24 -13.90
C GLY A 557 20.66 22.55 -15.05
N ARG A 558 21.35 22.41 -16.18
CA ARG A 558 20.89 21.63 -17.35
C ARG A 558 21.08 20.12 -17.16
N GLU A 559 20.27 19.34 -17.90
CA GLU A 559 20.34 17.88 -17.87
C GLU A 559 21.53 17.35 -18.69
N VAL A 560 22.48 16.67 -18.03
CA VAL A 560 23.59 15.96 -18.69
C VAL A 560 23.10 14.64 -19.27
N ILE A 561 22.21 13.94 -18.55
CA ILE A 561 21.55 12.71 -19.01
C ILE A 561 20.10 13.03 -19.36
N PRO A 562 19.73 13.07 -20.67
CA PRO A 562 18.38 13.41 -21.10
C PRO A 562 17.32 12.45 -20.54
N ALA A 563 16.11 12.96 -20.29
CA ALA A 563 14.98 12.17 -19.78
C ALA A 563 14.68 10.88 -20.57
N ARG A 564 14.85 10.88 -21.90
CA ARG A 564 14.66 9.68 -22.74
C ARG A 564 15.71 8.60 -22.44
N LEU A 565 16.96 9.03 -22.25
CA LEU A 565 18.07 8.15 -21.92
C LEU A 565 17.90 7.55 -20.52
N ARG A 566 17.50 8.38 -19.54
CA ARG A 566 17.17 7.91 -18.18
C ARG A 566 16.12 6.81 -18.18
N ARG A 567 15.02 7.00 -18.93
CA ARG A 567 13.97 5.99 -19.11
C ARG A 567 14.52 4.69 -19.71
N SER A 568 15.31 4.79 -20.77
CA SER A 568 15.91 3.59 -21.38
C SER A 568 16.86 2.84 -20.44
N ILE A 569 17.62 3.56 -19.61
CA ILE A 569 18.53 2.95 -18.63
C ILE A 569 17.73 2.25 -17.52
N ALA A 570 16.67 2.88 -17.04
CA ALA A 570 15.79 2.32 -16.01
C ALA A 570 15.00 1.09 -16.50
N GLU A 571 14.60 1.05 -17.77
CA GLU A 571 13.90 -0.10 -18.38
C GLU A 571 14.84 -1.28 -18.66
N ASN A 572 16.08 -1.00 -19.05
CA ASN A 572 17.05 -2.03 -19.44
C ASN A 572 17.89 -2.58 -18.27
N THR A 573 17.66 -2.11 -17.03
CA THR A 573 18.41 -2.55 -15.85
C THR A 573 17.47 -3.13 -14.80
N ASP A 574 17.66 -4.39 -14.44
CA ASP A 574 16.84 -5.08 -13.45
C ASP A 574 16.93 -4.41 -12.07
N GLY A 575 15.77 -4.15 -11.46
CA GLY A 575 15.66 -3.48 -10.15
C GLY A 575 15.59 -1.95 -10.19
N LEU A 576 15.72 -1.31 -11.36
CA LEU A 576 15.61 0.16 -11.51
C LEU A 576 14.27 0.61 -12.13
N SER A 577 13.28 -0.28 -12.26
CA SER A 577 11.98 0.03 -12.88
C SER A 577 11.22 1.16 -12.18
N ALA A 578 11.38 1.30 -10.86
CA ALA A 578 10.81 2.39 -10.07
C ALA A 578 11.26 3.78 -10.53
N TRP A 579 12.35 3.88 -11.31
CA TRP A 579 12.92 5.12 -11.83
C TRP A 579 12.40 5.56 -13.21
N LYS A 580 11.52 4.77 -13.84
CA LYS A 580 11.02 5.02 -15.20
C LYS A 580 10.19 6.30 -15.34
N ASP A 581 9.27 6.56 -14.43
CA ASP A 581 8.28 7.65 -14.54
C ASP A 581 8.65 8.90 -13.73
N ASN A 582 9.87 8.93 -13.20
CA ASN A 582 10.24 9.88 -12.16
C ASN A 582 10.69 11.23 -12.72
N ALA A 583 9.72 12.15 -12.80
CA ALA A 583 9.94 13.57 -12.62
C ALA A 583 9.94 13.88 -11.12
N ILE A 584 11.03 13.53 -10.41
CA ILE A 584 11.23 13.95 -9.03
C ILE A 584 11.31 15.48 -9.05
N THR A 585 10.26 16.14 -8.59
CA THR A 585 10.21 17.55 -8.20
C THR A 585 10.97 18.51 -9.11
N ALA A 586 10.94 18.32 -10.43
CA ALA A 586 11.10 19.44 -11.33
C ALA A 586 9.82 20.24 -11.15
N GLY A 587 9.85 21.24 -10.26
CA GLY A 587 8.79 22.22 -10.18
C GLY A 587 8.44 22.62 -11.60
N ARG A 588 7.15 22.59 -11.95
CA ARG A 588 6.70 23.28 -13.17
C ARG A 588 7.40 24.64 -13.16
N PRO A 589 8.04 25.06 -14.26
CA PRO A 589 8.72 26.33 -14.29
C PRO A 589 7.73 27.36 -13.79
N GLY A 590 8.03 27.93 -12.63
CA GLY A 590 7.37 29.15 -12.20
C GLY A 590 7.55 30.09 -13.37
N LYS A 591 6.44 30.67 -13.83
CA LYS A 591 6.45 31.77 -14.77
C LYS A 591 6.98 32.99 -14.00
N GLY A 592 8.26 32.90 -13.62
CA GLY A 592 9.03 33.92 -12.94
C GLY A 592 10.03 34.42 -13.95
N ASP A 593 9.90 35.69 -14.26
CA ASP A 593 10.80 36.49 -15.07
C ASP A 593 12.28 36.32 -14.67
N ASP A 594 13.15 36.49 -15.67
CA ASP A 594 14.50 37.06 -15.55
C ASP A 594 15.60 36.28 -14.82
N ASP A 595 15.75 34.99 -15.11
CA ASP A 595 17.10 34.38 -15.09
C ASP A 595 17.27 33.46 -16.30
N ALA A 596 17.44 34.09 -17.47
CA ALA A 596 17.74 33.42 -18.72
C ALA A 596 19.16 32.84 -18.63
N GLY A 597 19.29 31.64 -18.05
CA GLY A 597 20.53 30.86 -18.10
C GLY A 597 21.05 30.77 -19.55
N PRO A 598 22.34 30.45 -19.74
CA PRO A 598 23.05 30.67 -20.99
C PRO A 598 22.29 30.09 -22.19
N THR A 599 22.24 30.88 -23.26
CA THR A 599 21.51 30.50 -24.47
C THR A 599 22.15 29.24 -25.07
N ASN A 600 21.37 28.45 -25.82
CA ASN A 600 21.92 27.28 -26.52
C ASN A 600 23.10 27.66 -27.44
N ALA A 601 23.06 28.87 -28.01
CA ALA A 601 24.11 29.41 -28.86
C ALA A 601 25.42 29.63 -28.09
N GLU A 602 25.36 30.24 -26.91
CA GLU A 602 26.53 30.46 -26.03
C GLU A 602 27.18 29.13 -25.61
N LEU A 603 26.38 28.14 -25.22
CA LEU A 603 26.90 26.82 -24.83
C LEU A 603 27.53 26.07 -26.00
N LEU A 604 26.93 26.14 -27.18
CA LEU A 604 27.51 25.57 -28.40
C LEU A 604 28.81 26.28 -28.80
N LYS A 605 28.91 27.59 -28.55
CA LYS A 605 30.16 28.34 -28.73
C LYS A 605 31.23 27.89 -27.74
N ILE A 606 30.90 27.74 -26.45
CA ILE A 606 31.82 27.20 -25.44
C ILE A 606 32.24 25.77 -25.82
N LEU A 607 31.33 24.93 -26.29
CA LEU A 607 31.64 23.58 -26.76
C LEU A 607 32.61 23.61 -27.96
N LEU A 608 32.38 24.50 -28.92
CA LEU A 608 33.28 24.71 -30.04
C LEU A 608 34.67 25.15 -29.57
N GLU A 609 34.75 26.12 -28.66
CA GLU A 609 36.02 26.57 -28.06
C GLU A 609 36.75 25.44 -27.32
N VAL A 610 36.02 24.59 -26.59
CA VAL A 610 36.59 23.43 -25.88
C VAL A 610 37.15 22.42 -26.87
N TYR A 611 36.42 22.10 -27.95
CA TYR A 611 36.96 21.24 -29.02
C TYR A 611 38.21 21.85 -29.68
N MET A 612 38.24 23.17 -29.91
CA MET A 612 39.39 23.84 -30.53
C MET A 612 40.62 23.90 -29.63
N LYS A 613 40.44 24.05 -28.30
CA LYS A 613 41.55 24.04 -27.33
C LYS A 613 42.26 22.70 -27.29
N ILE A 614 41.52 21.60 -27.47
CA ILE A 614 42.07 20.24 -27.47
C ILE A 614 42.85 19.99 -28.78
N GLY A 615 42.28 20.40 -29.92
CA GLY A 615 42.91 20.23 -31.24
C GLY A 615 44.12 21.15 -31.51
N GLY A 616 44.35 22.16 -30.66
CA GLY A 616 45.52 23.05 -30.71
C GLY A 616 46.77 22.52 -30.02
N GLY A 617 46.67 21.42 -29.26
CA GLY A 617 47.83 20.76 -28.65
C GLY A 617 48.59 19.93 -29.68
N GLU A 618 49.93 19.96 -29.64
CA GLU A 618 50.84 19.20 -30.52
C GLU A 618 50.71 17.65 -30.44
N ALA A 619 49.65 17.13 -29.82
CA ALA A 619 49.41 15.72 -29.61
C ALA A 619 48.86 15.04 -30.86
N THR A 620 49.77 14.46 -31.66
CA THR A 620 49.54 13.41 -32.69
C THR A 620 48.49 13.73 -33.77
N LYS A 621 48.93 13.76 -35.04
CA LYS A 621 48.11 14.01 -36.24
C LYS A 621 46.83 13.17 -36.36
N GLU A 622 46.70 12.06 -35.63
CA GLU A 622 45.55 11.16 -35.61
C GLU A 622 44.41 11.63 -34.67
N ALA A 623 44.73 12.27 -33.54
CA ALA A 623 43.72 12.79 -32.59
C ALA A 623 42.96 14.00 -33.17
N GLY A 624 43.69 14.88 -33.87
CA GLY A 624 43.10 16.05 -34.52
C GLY A 624 42.08 15.71 -35.63
N ILE A 625 42.18 14.55 -36.26
CA ILE A 625 41.22 14.12 -37.32
C ILE A 625 39.86 13.75 -36.70
N VAL A 626 39.86 13.09 -35.54
CA VAL A 626 38.63 12.70 -34.84
C VAL A 626 37.89 13.95 -34.35
N GLU A 627 38.62 14.91 -33.80
CA GLU A 627 38.07 16.18 -33.31
C GLU A 627 37.56 17.06 -34.46
N GLN A 628 38.29 17.12 -35.59
CA GLN A 628 37.81 17.77 -36.82
C GLN A 628 36.49 17.18 -37.31
N GLN A 629 36.33 15.86 -37.25
CA GLN A 629 35.10 15.20 -37.68
C GLN A 629 33.95 15.40 -36.67
N GLN A 630 34.23 15.45 -35.37
CA GLN A 630 33.23 15.78 -34.34
C GLN A 630 32.76 17.22 -34.46
N VAL A 631 33.67 18.18 -34.67
CA VAL A 631 33.31 19.57 -34.94
C VAL A 631 32.54 19.69 -36.26
N ALA A 632 32.92 18.99 -37.32
CA ALA A 632 32.15 18.97 -38.57
C ALA A 632 30.73 18.38 -38.38
N ARG A 633 30.57 17.37 -37.51
CA ARG A 633 29.25 16.83 -37.14
C ARG A 633 28.43 17.87 -36.37
N LEU A 634 29.02 18.51 -35.36
CA LEU A 634 28.40 19.57 -34.57
C LEU A 634 27.91 20.73 -35.45
N LEU A 635 28.76 21.20 -36.36
CA LEU A 635 28.42 22.28 -37.29
C LEU A 635 27.28 21.88 -38.25
N ASN A 636 27.26 20.62 -38.68
CA ASN A 636 26.20 20.12 -39.56
C ASN A 636 24.87 19.83 -38.84
N SER A 637 24.90 19.43 -37.57
CA SER A 637 23.71 19.11 -36.76
C SER A 637 23.12 20.35 -36.10
N GLN A 638 23.95 21.24 -35.55
CA GLN A 638 23.55 22.40 -34.74
C GLN A 638 23.84 23.76 -35.40
N GLY A 639 24.10 23.78 -36.71
CA GLY A 639 24.40 25.00 -37.45
C GLY A 639 23.28 26.07 -37.45
N ILE A 640 22.09 25.75 -36.93
CA ILE A 640 21.00 26.71 -36.77
C ILE A 640 21.31 27.73 -35.66
N HIS A 641 21.98 27.29 -34.59
CA HIS A 641 22.22 28.10 -33.39
C HIS A 641 23.57 28.82 -33.39
N LEU A 642 24.38 28.61 -34.42
CA LEU A 642 25.71 29.19 -34.56
C LEU A 642 25.69 30.32 -35.58
N ASP A 643 26.36 31.42 -35.24
CA ASP A 643 26.61 32.50 -36.20
C ASP A 643 27.81 32.17 -37.08
N VAL A 644 27.69 32.49 -38.36
CA VAL A 644 28.69 32.17 -39.39
C VAL A 644 29.98 32.96 -39.15
N GLU A 645 29.87 34.22 -38.74
CA GLU A 645 31.01 35.09 -38.50
C GLU A 645 31.85 34.60 -37.32
N ASP A 646 31.21 34.36 -36.18
CA ASP A 646 31.83 33.82 -34.97
C ASP A 646 32.52 32.47 -35.20
N VAL A 647 31.89 31.58 -35.97
CA VAL A 647 32.46 30.26 -36.28
C VAL A 647 33.69 30.38 -37.17
N ILE A 648 33.67 31.28 -38.17
CA ILE A 648 34.83 31.48 -39.06
C ILE A 648 36.02 32.06 -38.29
N GLN A 649 35.78 32.97 -37.34
CA GLN A 649 36.84 33.55 -36.51
C GLN A 649 37.47 32.55 -35.53
N THR A 650 36.70 31.56 -35.07
CA THR A 650 37.16 30.52 -34.12
C THR A 650 37.84 29.33 -34.80
N LEU A 651 37.67 29.16 -36.12
CA LEU A 651 38.25 28.04 -36.88
C LEU A 651 39.74 28.28 -37.23
N PRO A 652 40.63 27.29 -37.05
CA PRO A 652 42.02 27.39 -37.49
C PRO A 652 42.16 27.48 -39.01
N PRO A 653 43.12 28.28 -39.54
CA PRO A 653 43.34 28.41 -41.00
C PRO A 653 43.92 27.14 -41.64
N SER A 654 44.36 26.17 -40.84
CA SER A 654 44.94 24.89 -41.30
C SER A 654 43.88 23.84 -41.69
N TRP A 655 42.60 24.10 -41.46
CA TRP A 655 41.53 23.12 -41.69
C TRP A 655 41.02 23.10 -43.12
N PRO A 656 40.65 21.91 -43.66
CA PRO A 656 40.22 21.81 -45.03
C PRO A 656 38.76 22.27 -45.20
N LEU A 657 38.56 23.19 -46.15
CA LEU A 657 37.27 23.86 -46.39
C LEU A 657 36.09 22.90 -46.66
N HIS A 658 36.35 21.69 -47.18
CA HIS A 658 35.31 20.72 -47.51
C HIS A 658 34.53 20.23 -46.28
N LEU A 659 35.12 20.24 -45.08
CA LEU A 659 34.45 19.84 -43.84
C LEU A 659 33.41 20.85 -43.36
N VAL A 660 33.61 22.13 -43.71
CA VAL A 660 32.78 23.26 -43.26
C VAL A 660 31.84 23.75 -44.37
N SER A 661 32.10 23.36 -45.63
CA SER A 661 31.34 23.80 -46.81
C SER A 661 29.83 23.53 -46.73
N SER A 662 29.41 22.39 -46.17
CA SER A 662 27.99 22.06 -45.98
C SER A 662 27.31 22.98 -44.97
N PHE A 663 28.00 23.33 -43.88
CA PHE A 663 27.52 24.29 -42.89
C PHE A 663 27.45 25.71 -43.46
N ILE A 664 28.52 26.18 -44.11
CA ILE A 664 28.59 27.52 -44.73
C ILE A 664 27.52 27.68 -45.82
N SER A 665 27.36 26.69 -46.70
CA SER A 665 26.35 26.73 -47.75
C SER A 665 24.93 26.78 -47.19
N ARG A 666 24.64 26.00 -46.13
CA ARG A 666 23.31 25.98 -45.49
C ARG A 666 23.04 27.28 -44.73
N SER A 667 24.03 27.79 -44.01
CA SER A 667 23.89 29.03 -43.23
C SER A 667 23.70 30.25 -44.12
N PHE A 668 24.48 30.40 -45.20
CA PHE A 668 24.26 31.48 -46.19
C PHE A 668 22.91 31.36 -46.90
N ARG A 669 22.48 30.15 -47.27
CA ARG A 669 21.14 29.97 -47.85
C ARG A 669 20.05 30.37 -46.88
N ARG A 670 20.21 30.04 -45.60
CA ARG A 670 19.26 30.40 -44.55
C ARG A 670 19.21 31.91 -44.35
N THR A 671 20.34 32.59 -44.21
CA THR A 671 20.37 34.05 -44.04
C THR A 671 19.79 34.78 -45.25
N LEU A 672 20.10 34.32 -46.47
CA LEU A 672 19.47 34.85 -47.69
C LEU A 672 17.96 34.59 -47.73
N HIS A 673 17.51 33.39 -47.36
CA HIS A 673 16.09 33.05 -47.32
C HIS A 673 15.34 33.93 -46.31
N THR A 674 15.86 34.09 -45.09
CA THR A 674 15.30 34.98 -44.08
C THR A 674 15.30 36.43 -44.56
N SER A 675 16.33 36.89 -45.26
CA SER A 675 16.36 38.23 -45.85
C SER A 675 15.27 38.43 -46.92
N HIS A 676 15.04 37.44 -47.79
CA HIS A 676 13.98 37.53 -48.80
C HIS A 676 12.60 37.43 -48.18
N GLU A 677 12.40 36.53 -47.22
CA GLU A 677 11.14 36.37 -46.48
C GLU A 677 10.76 37.65 -45.74
N THR A 678 11.71 38.24 -45.00
CA THR A 678 11.50 39.53 -44.32
C THR A 678 11.24 40.66 -45.30
N GLN A 679 11.87 40.67 -46.47
CA GLN A 679 11.57 41.65 -47.52
C GLN A 679 10.13 41.47 -48.04
N ILE A 680 9.69 40.23 -48.30
CA ILE A 680 8.31 39.94 -48.73
C ILE A 680 7.30 40.36 -47.66
N LEU A 681 7.53 39.96 -46.40
CA LEU A 681 6.67 40.34 -45.27
C LEU A 681 6.60 41.86 -45.10
N LYS A 682 7.74 42.55 -45.24
CA LYS A 682 7.78 44.03 -45.22
C LYS A 682 6.94 44.63 -46.34
N MET A 683 7.02 44.08 -47.55
CA MET A 683 6.24 44.57 -48.68
C MET A 683 4.75 44.28 -48.53
N LEU A 684 4.39 43.12 -47.96
CA LEU A 684 3.00 42.73 -47.71
C LEU A 684 2.38 43.56 -46.58
N ALA A 685 3.10 43.77 -45.48
CA ALA A 685 2.69 44.69 -44.43
C ALA A 685 2.55 46.13 -44.96
N LEU A 686 3.44 46.53 -45.88
CA LEU A 686 3.34 47.82 -46.55
C LEU A 686 2.08 47.89 -47.43
N SER A 687 1.74 46.86 -48.21
CA SER A 687 0.50 46.85 -49.02
C SER A 687 -0.75 46.84 -48.15
N GLU A 688 -0.79 46.04 -47.08
CA GLU A 688 -1.92 46.05 -46.14
C GLU A 688 -2.09 47.43 -45.50
N ASN A 689 -0.99 48.09 -45.12
CA ASN A 689 -1.03 49.46 -44.63
C ASN A 689 -1.56 50.44 -45.68
N TRP A 690 -1.25 50.25 -46.96
CA TRP A 690 -1.81 51.07 -48.04
C TRP A 690 -3.30 50.82 -48.24
N ASP A 691 -3.76 49.56 -48.26
CA ASP A 691 -5.17 49.21 -48.38
C ASP A 691 -6.00 49.77 -47.22
N ILE A 692 -5.47 49.66 -46.00
CA ILE A 692 -6.08 50.28 -44.81
C ILE A 692 -6.12 51.80 -44.98
N LYS A 693 -5.02 52.42 -45.44
CA LYS A 693 -4.97 53.86 -45.68
C LYS A 693 -5.97 54.31 -46.75
N GLU A 694 -6.16 53.54 -47.83
CA GLU A 694 -7.13 53.83 -48.88
C GLU A 694 -8.57 53.69 -48.39
N ARG A 695 -8.89 52.64 -47.61
CA ARG A 695 -10.22 52.44 -47.01
C ARG A 695 -10.56 53.47 -45.93
N THR A 696 -9.56 53.89 -45.16
CA THR A 696 -9.74 54.90 -44.10
C THR A 696 -9.79 56.32 -44.65
N TRP A 697 -9.19 56.58 -45.81
CA TRP A 697 -9.19 57.91 -46.41
C TRP A 697 -10.58 58.51 -46.71
N PRO A 698 -11.57 57.81 -47.29
CA PRO A 698 -12.90 58.38 -47.46
C PRO A 698 -13.58 58.65 -46.11
N ILE A 699 -13.41 57.78 -45.11
CA ILE A 699 -13.95 57.99 -43.76
C ILE A 699 -13.31 59.24 -43.13
N LEU A 700 -11.99 59.37 -43.18
CA LEU A 700 -11.26 60.56 -42.71
C LEU A 700 -11.64 61.83 -43.47
N ARG A 701 -12.01 61.71 -44.75
CA ARG A 701 -12.50 62.82 -45.55
C ARG A 701 -13.92 63.21 -45.16
N ASP A 702 -14.80 62.23 -44.95
CA ASP A 702 -16.20 62.43 -44.57
C ASP A 702 -16.33 63.02 -43.16
N GLU A 703 -15.46 62.63 -42.23
CA GLU A 703 -15.37 63.23 -40.90
C GLU A 703 -14.76 64.65 -40.91
N GLY A 704 -14.17 65.04 -42.04
CA GLY A 704 -13.50 66.33 -42.21
C GLY A 704 -12.20 66.42 -41.39
N CYS A 705 -11.33 67.36 -41.77
CA CYS A 705 -10.22 67.75 -40.92
C CYS A 705 -10.70 68.81 -39.93
N VAL A 706 -10.42 68.62 -38.63
CA VAL A 706 -10.39 69.75 -37.70
C VAL A 706 -9.17 70.57 -38.06
N ILE A 707 -9.36 71.62 -38.85
CA ILE A 707 -8.36 72.67 -39.00
C ILE A 707 -8.40 73.41 -37.67
N GLU A 708 -7.39 73.20 -36.81
CA GLU A 708 -7.10 74.19 -35.77
C GLU A 708 -6.67 75.47 -36.50
N GLU A 709 -7.64 76.35 -36.77
CA GLU A 709 -7.33 77.74 -37.07
C GLU A 709 -6.65 78.31 -35.83
N GLY A 710 -5.41 78.79 -36.01
CA GLY A 710 -4.66 79.42 -34.93
C GLY A 710 -5.51 80.51 -34.31
N VAL A 711 -5.82 80.37 -33.02
CA VAL A 711 -6.59 81.34 -32.25
C VAL A 711 -5.80 82.65 -32.21
N GLU A 712 -6.09 83.59 -33.13
CA GLU A 712 -5.91 85.01 -32.83
C GLU A 712 -6.99 85.36 -31.81
N GLY A 713 -6.56 85.34 -30.55
CA GLY A 713 -7.40 85.60 -29.40
C GLY A 713 -8.01 86.99 -29.45
N GLY A 714 -9.25 87.08 -28.99
CA GLY A 714 -9.98 88.34 -28.87
C GLY A 714 -10.95 88.36 -27.70
N GLY A 715 -10.48 87.99 -26.51
CA GLY A 715 -11.14 88.33 -25.24
C GLY A 715 -10.52 89.60 -24.67
N GLU A 716 -11.01 90.76 -25.13
CA GLU A 716 -10.70 92.07 -24.58
C GLU A 716 -11.32 92.26 -23.19
N GLY A 717 -10.56 92.92 -22.31
CA GLY A 717 -11.13 93.97 -21.48
C GLY A 717 -10.85 95.31 -22.16
N GLU A 718 -11.92 96.06 -22.46
CA GLU A 718 -12.00 97.48 -22.86
C GLU A 718 -11.40 97.82 -24.24
N ASP A 719 -12.13 98.31 -25.24
CA ASP A 719 -13.01 99.49 -25.23
C ASP A 719 -13.91 99.59 -26.50
N LYS A 720 -14.97 100.37 -26.39
CA LYS A 720 -16.06 100.66 -27.35
C LYS A 720 -15.60 101.09 -28.76
N ASP A 721 -16.31 100.69 -29.83
CA ASP A 721 -17.36 101.51 -30.49
C ASP A 721 -18.01 100.76 -31.70
N VAL A 722 -19.23 101.15 -32.03
CA VAL A 722 -20.21 100.50 -32.91
C VAL A 722 -19.90 100.69 -34.41
N GLY A 723 -20.05 99.64 -35.23
CA GLY A 723 -20.10 99.76 -36.70
C GLY A 723 -20.47 98.46 -37.41
N GLU A 724 -21.55 98.48 -38.17
CA GLU A 724 -22.25 97.42 -38.92
C GLU A 724 -21.38 96.37 -39.65
N GLY A 725 -21.83 95.12 -39.55
CA GLY A 725 -21.25 93.98 -40.27
C GLY A 725 -21.76 93.79 -41.70
N VAL A 726 -21.09 92.88 -42.41
CA VAL A 726 -21.64 91.72 -43.15
C VAL A 726 -20.47 91.04 -43.86
N ASP A 727 -20.24 89.79 -43.49
CA ASP A 727 -19.38 88.81 -44.17
C ASP A 727 -19.95 88.40 -45.52
N VAL A 728 -19.07 88.27 -46.53
CA VAL A 728 -19.32 87.52 -47.78
C VAL A 728 -18.01 86.81 -48.14
N VAL A 729 -17.88 85.52 -47.81
CA VAL A 729 -18.04 84.32 -48.69
C VAL A 729 -16.90 84.12 -49.70
N LEU A 730 -16.31 82.92 -49.65
CA LEU A 730 -15.78 82.23 -50.83
C LEU A 730 -16.46 80.86 -50.98
N ASP A 731 -17.23 80.78 -52.06
CA ASP A 731 -17.82 79.63 -52.73
C ASP A 731 -16.70 78.83 -53.46
N GLU A 732 -16.84 77.60 -53.98
CA GLU A 732 -18.00 77.05 -54.71
C GLU A 732 -17.81 75.54 -54.98
N LYS A 733 -18.90 74.79 -54.82
CA LYS A 733 -19.16 73.47 -55.44
C LYS A 733 -19.32 73.60 -56.96
N THR A 734 -19.26 72.48 -57.69
CA THR A 734 -20.29 72.10 -58.70
C THR A 734 -20.16 70.60 -59.02
N VAL A 735 -20.97 69.69 -58.46
CA VAL A 735 -22.38 69.29 -58.77
C VAL A 735 -22.50 68.38 -60.00
N LEU A 736 -23.12 67.20 -59.83
CA LEU A 736 -24.38 66.74 -60.48
C LEU A 736 -24.91 65.45 -59.77
N PRO A 737 -26.23 65.15 -59.85
CA PRO A 737 -27.02 64.59 -58.74
C PRO A 737 -27.49 63.13 -58.94
N SER A 738 -28.02 62.60 -57.83
CA SER A 738 -28.60 61.27 -57.56
C SER A 738 -29.88 60.93 -58.33
N GLU A 739 -29.97 59.71 -58.84
CA GLU A 739 -31.22 58.93 -58.96
C GLU A 739 -30.93 57.44 -58.69
N ASP A 740 -31.47 56.90 -57.59
CA ASP A 740 -31.51 55.46 -57.27
C ASP A 740 -32.92 54.89 -57.59
N PRO A 741 -33.02 53.58 -57.90
CA PRO A 741 -34.18 52.78 -57.49
C PRO A 741 -33.83 51.62 -56.53
N PRO A 742 -34.82 51.10 -55.75
CA PRO A 742 -34.64 50.42 -54.46
C PRO A 742 -34.40 48.90 -54.57
N PRO A 743 -34.13 48.18 -53.45
CA PRO A 743 -33.48 46.86 -53.46
C PRO A 743 -34.47 45.71 -53.66
N VAL A 744 -33.98 44.60 -54.21
CA VAL A 744 -34.68 43.30 -54.21
C VAL A 744 -33.73 42.23 -53.68
N ASP A 745 -34.04 41.75 -52.47
CA ASP A 745 -33.56 40.48 -51.92
C ASP A 745 -34.13 39.31 -52.72
N VAL A 746 -33.29 38.43 -53.30
CA VAL A 746 -33.68 37.03 -53.53
C VAL A 746 -32.50 36.05 -53.61
N PHE A 747 -32.68 34.92 -52.91
CA PHE A 747 -32.03 33.59 -53.02
C PHE A 747 -30.67 33.39 -52.31
N THR A 748 -30.65 32.89 -51.07
CA THR A 748 -30.81 31.49 -50.58
C THR A 748 -29.58 30.60 -50.74
N GLU A 749 -29.11 30.11 -49.59
CA GLU A 749 -28.30 28.90 -49.43
C GLU A 749 -28.86 27.70 -50.21
N PRO A 750 -28.01 26.75 -50.62
CA PRO A 750 -28.39 25.35 -50.65
C PRO A 750 -27.59 24.56 -49.60
N LYS A 751 -28.33 23.82 -48.77
CA LYS A 751 -27.84 22.71 -47.96
C LYS A 751 -27.95 21.39 -48.74
N GLU A 752 -26.94 20.55 -48.51
CA GLU A 752 -26.93 19.08 -48.48
C GLU A 752 -27.28 18.29 -49.75
N GLU A 753 -26.24 17.61 -50.28
CA GLU A 753 -26.14 16.13 -50.26
C GLU A 753 -24.74 15.72 -49.77
#